data_AF-A0A954EUL0-F1
#
_entry.id   AF-A0A954EUL0-F1
#
_cell.length_a   1.000
_cell.length_b   1.000
_cell.length_c   1.000
_cell.angle_alpha   90.00
_cell.angle_beta   90.00
_cell.angle_gamma   90.00
#
_symmetry.space_group_name_H-M   'P 1'
#
loop_
_entity.id
_entity.type
_entity.pdbx_description
1 polymer ?
#
loop_
_entity_poly.entity_id
_entity_poly.type
_entity_poly.pdbx_seq_one_letter_code
_entity_poly.pdbx_strand_id
1 'polypeptide(L)'
;HLDRFGNVIDPPDGHAREKAVEMPLEVRKLYRDRDQKSLDEILAQEEELKRLAEGIPVHLLDVHLEKGMHCVDCHFVQDVHGNTKLYGEVRAAIEIRCEDCHGDVDRPAITNENGVAKLRTAGPAAQDRPDPYPDGRDLTNMWTPFGKRRFEVRGKKIVQNSMVEPDLSWEITQVAETVDPKSPKYNPISALAKTVRFEKNGNMAWGDVPSDSGACAHSSKKMSCIACHSAWNPSCYGCHLPQKANKKLPDLHNEGDVTRNYVSYNFQTLREDVYMLAKDGNVTGNRIGPSRSSCAIHVTSYNQNRESIYTQQQTISGEGMSGIAFSTNVPHTVRGKGETKTCTDCHLALANDNNALMAQTLMHGTNFMNFIGRFCWVGAGEDGLFAVAVTERDEPQTVIGSSLHKVVYPERFEEHKENHFELEHAHEHPGRDVSDRVFHPFMKPEIRSVLARGEYCYAACGEAGIRLFDIAFIDHKGFSERITTAPVSPIGQKFYIRTPFATSVAAPTTIAPDPTRTHDPANHEADVHSIYAYIYATDRKLGLIMVGAGTLLDGNPLNNYVEPELTFNPQGLLNGAESVTIVGTYAYVCCPAGLVVIDIQDPTKPCVLTTIGKEFLKNPRAVQVQFRYAFVCDEEGLKVLNVTNLAGPEPVTALKIRDARNVYVARNYAYVAGGHEGLIIVDVTNPEMPHIHTVYNANGCMNDVNDVKLGIYYASQFAFVADGHNGLRVLQLTSPETPGYDAFYPKPVPYLIATYPIPHEGEALCVSEGVDRDRAVDESGNQIAVFGRVGARPLNFEEQRRLYIGPDLNTPYFVEDVQRDWTIANPQDRESRVHRDLEQFYGPSRHGSLRDLRHVPPRPVE
;
A
#
# COMPACT_ATOMS: atom_id res chain seq x y z
N HIS A 1 7.55 -16.08 8.60
CA HIS A 1 6.34 -16.71 8.00
C HIS A 1 5.55 -17.43 9.09
N LEU A 2 4.37 -17.97 8.77
CA LEU A 2 3.58 -18.79 9.70
C LEU A 2 3.45 -20.23 9.20
N ASP A 3 3.38 -21.17 10.14
CA ASP A 3 2.94 -22.55 9.88
C ASP A 3 1.41 -22.69 10.01
N ARG A 4 0.90 -23.92 9.85
CA ARG A 4 -0.53 -24.25 9.90
C ARG A 4 -1.19 -24.02 11.26
N PHE A 5 -0.38 -23.85 12.30
CA PHE A 5 -0.84 -23.60 13.66
C PHE A 5 -0.86 -22.12 14.01
N GLY A 6 -0.37 -21.25 13.12
CA GLY A 6 -0.18 -19.83 13.37
C GLY A 6 1.11 -19.54 14.14
N ASN A 7 2.01 -20.53 14.27
CA ASN A 7 3.30 -20.30 14.90
C ASN A 7 4.21 -19.52 13.93
N VAL A 8 4.97 -18.58 14.47
CA VAL A 8 6.04 -17.92 13.72
C VAL A 8 7.14 -18.93 13.45
N ILE A 9 7.50 -19.08 12.19
CA ILE A 9 8.62 -19.89 11.73
C ILE A 9 9.67 -19.02 11.05
N ASP A 10 10.92 -19.46 11.17
CA ASP A 10 12.04 -18.87 10.46
C ASP A 10 11.80 -18.87 8.93
N PRO A 11 12.43 -17.97 8.18
CA PRO A 11 12.43 -18.01 6.71
C PRO A 11 12.73 -19.42 6.20
N PRO A 12 11.80 -20.06 5.45
CA PRO A 12 11.96 -21.44 5.05
C PRO A 12 13.13 -21.55 4.07
N ASP A 13 14.04 -22.48 4.34
CA ASP A 13 15.09 -22.83 3.40
C ASP A 13 14.51 -23.55 2.17
N GLY A 14 15.36 -23.92 1.21
CA GLY A 14 14.92 -24.63 0.00
C GLY A 14 14.17 -25.93 0.30
N HIS A 15 14.58 -26.66 1.35
CA HIS A 15 13.98 -27.94 1.75
C HIS A 15 12.60 -27.77 2.36
N ALA A 16 12.43 -26.78 3.24
CA ALA A 16 11.13 -26.44 3.81
C ALA A 16 10.14 -25.97 2.73
N ARG A 17 10.60 -25.21 1.73
CA ARG A 17 9.79 -24.82 0.56
C ARG A 17 9.40 -26.03 -0.29
N GLU A 18 10.34 -26.93 -0.57
CA GLU A 18 10.05 -28.16 -1.32
C GLU A 18 8.99 -29.01 -0.61
N LYS A 19 9.13 -29.25 0.69
CA LYS A 19 8.11 -29.95 1.48
C LYS A 19 6.75 -29.27 1.44
N ALA A 20 6.70 -27.93 1.47
CA ALA A 20 5.44 -27.20 1.35
C ALA A 20 4.78 -27.42 -0.02
N VAL A 21 5.59 -27.47 -1.09
CA VAL A 21 5.12 -27.76 -2.46
C VAL A 21 4.72 -29.23 -2.64
N GLU A 22 5.29 -30.14 -1.85
CA GLU A 22 4.93 -31.57 -1.83
C GLU A 22 3.71 -31.89 -0.95
N MET A 23 3.37 -31.04 0.03
CA MET A 23 2.20 -31.19 0.90
C MET A 23 0.90 -31.56 0.16
N PRO A 24 0.59 -31.00 -1.03
CA PRO A 24 -0.59 -31.38 -1.79
C PRO A 24 -0.65 -32.88 -2.13
N LEU A 25 0.49 -33.54 -2.31
CA LEU A 25 0.54 -34.98 -2.59
C LEU A 25 0.10 -35.81 -1.38
N GLU A 26 0.48 -35.41 -0.17
CA GLU A 26 0.03 -36.06 1.07
C GLU A 26 -1.45 -35.77 1.33
N VAL A 27 -1.89 -34.53 1.12
CA VAL A 27 -3.29 -34.13 1.26
C VAL A 27 -4.17 -34.91 0.27
N ARG A 28 -3.75 -35.08 -0.99
CA ARG A 28 -4.47 -35.91 -1.98
C ARG A 28 -4.70 -37.34 -1.50
N LYS A 29 -3.75 -37.97 -0.79
CA LYS A 29 -3.92 -39.33 -0.23
C LYS A 29 -5.03 -39.39 0.81
N LEU A 30 -5.20 -38.34 1.62
CA LEU A 30 -6.33 -38.22 2.55
C LEU A 30 -7.66 -38.14 1.79
N TYR A 31 -7.75 -37.28 0.77
CA TYR A 31 -8.99 -37.03 0.03
C TYR A 31 -9.41 -38.16 -0.91
N ARG A 32 -8.47 -39.00 -1.36
CA ARG A 32 -8.77 -40.19 -2.14
C ARG A 32 -9.61 -41.18 -1.33
N ASP A 33 -10.72 -41.62 -1.93
CA ASP A 33 -11.70 -42.52 -1.32
C ASP A 33 -12.19 -42.06 0.06
N ARG A 34 -12.09 -40.76 0.38
CA ARG A 34 -12.41 -40.22 1.72
C ARG A 34 -13.82 -40.54 2.15
N ASP A 35 -14.74 -40.60 1.20
CA ASP A 35 -16.15 -40.95 1.43
C ASP A 35 -16.37 -42.41 1.88
N GLN A 36 -15.37 -43.28 1.67
CA GLN A 36 -15.39 -44.69 2.09
C GLN A 36 -14.74 -44.90 3.46
N LYS A 37 -14.07 -43.87 4.00
CA LYS A 37 -13.37 -43.91 5.30
C LYS A 37 -14.33 -43.56 6.44
N SER A 38 -14.13 -44.18 7.60
CA SER A 38 -14.81 -43.80 8.83
C SER A 38 -14.37 -42.42 9.33
N LEU A 39 -15.18 -41.78 10.17
CA LEU A 39 -14.83 -40.47 10.76
C LEU A 39 -13.52 -40.54 11.57
N ASP A 40 -13.28 -41.62 12.29
CA ASP A 40 -12.06 -41.79 13.10
C ASP A 40 -10.81 -41.92 12.22
N GLU A 41 -10.90 -42.64 11.10
CA GLU A 41 -9.82 -42.73 10.11
C GLU A 41 -9.53 -41.36 9.47
N ILE A 42 -10.57 -40.59 9.14
CA ILE A 42 -10.42 -39.24 8.59
C ILE A 42 -9.74 -38.33 9.61
N LEU A 43 -10.20 -38.33 10.86
CA LEU A 43 -9.63 -37.51 11.93
C LEU A 43 -8.17 -37.87 12.22
N ALA A 44 -7.83 -39.17 12.22
CA ALA A 44 -6.45 -39.62 12.40
C ALA A 44 -5.53 -39.17 11.25
N GLN A 45 -6.00 -39.27 10.00
CA GLN A 45 -5.24 -38.80 8.83
C GLN A 45 -5.14 -37.26 8.79
N GLU A 46 -6.18 -36.53 9.19
CA GLU A 46 -6.12 -35.07 9.34
C GLU A 46 -5.13 -34.65 10.43
N GLU A 47 -5.02 -35.42 11.52
CA GLU A 47 -4.02 -35.18 12.57
C GLU A 47 -2.59 -35.48 12.09
N GLU A 48 -2.41 -36.55 11.31
CA GLU A 48 -1.14 -36.86 10.67
C GLU A 48 -0.71 -35.76 9.70
N LEU A 49 -1.62 -35.23 8.88
CA LEU A 49 -1.32 -34.09 8.00
C LEU A 49 -0.93 -32.83 8.78
N LYS A 50 -1.56 -32.57 9.93
CA LYS A 50 -1.14 -31.46 10.80
C LYS A 50 0.28 -31.65 11.29
N ARG A 51 0.64 -32.86 11.73
CA ARG A 51 2.00 -33.20 12.14
C ARG A 51 3.00 -33.00 11.00
N LEU A 52 2.65 -33.43 9.79
CA LEU A 52 3.49 -33.23 8.61
C LEU A 52 3.65 -31.75 8.24
N ALA A 53 2.63 -30.92 8.50
CA ALA A 53 2.64 -29.49 8.23
C ALA A 53 3.30 -28.64 9.34
N GLU A 54 3.75 -29.25 10.44
CA GLU A 54 4.45 -28.56 11.52
C GLU A 54 5.78 -27.96 11.02
N GLY A 55 6.00 -26.67 11.28
CA GLY A 55 7.19 -25.96 10.80
C GLY A 55 7.22 -25.71 9.29
N ILE A 56 6.17 -26.08 8.54
CA ILE A 56 6.08 -25.86 7.09
C ILE A 56 5.26 -24.59 6.81
N PRO A 57 5.75 -23.68 5.95
CA PRO A 57 5.04 -22.47 5.59
C PRO A 57 3.71 -22.76 4.86
N VAL A 58 2.61 -22.20 5.35
CA VAL A 58 1.26 -22.35 4.73
C VAL A 58 0.94 -21.31 3.66
N HIS A 59 1.74 -20.25 3.57
CA HIS A 59 1.48 -19.11 2.67
C HIS A 59 1.75 -19.41 1.18
N LEU A 60 2.23 -20.61 0.81
CA LEU A 60 2.74 -20.87 -0.54
C LEU A 60 1.68 -21.29 -1.57
N LEU A 61 0.50 -21.76 -1.16
CA LEU A 61 -0.48 -22.38 -2.07
C LEU A 61 -1.92 -22.03 -1.71
N ASP A 62 -2.79 -21.98 -2.73
CA ASP A 62 -4.24 -21.98 -2.55
C ASP A 62 -4.72 -23.31 -1.93
N VAL A 63 -5.67 -23.27 -1.00
CA VAL A 63 -6.21 -24.45 -0.32
C VAL A 63 -6.92 -25.41 -1.28
N HIS A 64 -7.50 -24.91 -2.37
CA HIS A 64 -8.11 -25.77 -3.40
C HIS A 64 -7.03 -26.56 -4.13
N LEU A 65 -5.94 -25.89 -4.51
CA LEU A 65 -4.80 -26.51 -5.16
C LEU A 65 -4.08 -27.51 -4.22
N GLU A 66 -3.93 -27.15 -2.94
CA GLU A 66 -3.39 -28.05 -1.91
C GLU A 66 -4.23 -29.32 -1.79
N LYS A 67 -5.55 -29.22 -1.88
CA LYS A 67 -6.45 -30.39 -1.87
C LYS A 67 -6.45 -31.19 -3.17
N GLY A 68 -5.68 -30.76 -4.17
CA GLY A 68 -5.54 -31.42 -5.46
C GLY A 68 -6.53 -31.00 -6.52
N MET A 69 -7.26 -29.89 -6.33
CA MET A 69 -8.10 -29.33 -7.39
C MET A 69 -7.23 -28.71 -8.48
N HIS A 70 -7.64 -28.88 -9.73
CA HIS A 70 -7.07 -28.22 -10.90
C HIS A 70 -7.97 -27.06 -11.37
N CYS A 71 -7.47 -26.20 -12.26
CA CYS A 71 -8.26 -25.06 -12.77
C CYS A 71 -9.64 -25.49 -13.30
N VAL A 72 -9.73 -26.63 -13.98
CA VAL A 72 -10.99 -27.18 -14.53
C VAL A 72 -11.99 -27.64 -13.46
N ASP A 73 -11.56 -27.84 -12.21
CA ASP A 73 -12.43 -28.18 -11.09
C ASP A 73 -13.19 -26.94 -10.56
N CYS A 74 -12.66 -25.72 -10.77
CA CYS A 74 -13.32 -24.47 -10.38
C CYS A 74 -13.80 -23.63 -11.57
N HIS A 75 -13.19 -23.77 -12.74
CA HIS A 75 -13.59 -23.08 -13.98
C HIS A 75 -14.38 -24.01 -14.90
N PHE A 76 -15.50 -23.52 -15.41
CA PHE A 76 -16.44 -24.28 -16.22
C PHE A 76 -16.31 -23.95 -17.71
N VAL A 77 -17.12 -24.61 -18.54
CA VAL A 77 -17.08 -24.45 -20.00
C VAL A 77 -17.18 -22.98 -20.42
N GLN A 78 -17.93 -22.14 -19.70
CA GLN A 78 -18.03 -20.72 -19.98
C GLN A 78 -16.74 -19.97 -19.66
N ASP A 79 -16.14 -20.25 -18.49
CA ASP A 79 -14.89 -19.63 -18.08
C ASP A 79 -13.73 -19.98 -19.04
N VAL A 80 -13.77 -21.17 -19.64
CA VAL A 80 -12.71 -21.71 -20.51
C VAL A 80 -12.93 -21.41 -21.99
N HIS A 81 -14.18 -21.48 -22.48
CA HIS A 81 -14.49 -21.36 -23.91
C HIS A 81 -15.27 -20.08 -24.26
N GLY A 82 -15.74 -19.33 -23.27
CA GLY A 82 -16.57 -18.13 -23.45
C GLY A 82 -18.01 -18.43 -23.92
N ASN A 83 -18.82 -17.37 -23.99
CA ASN A 83 -20.19 -17.37 -24.55
C ASN A 83 -20.26 -16.55 -25.85
N THR A 84 -19.14 -16.36 -26.56
CA THR A 84 -19.06 -15.51 -27.77
C THR A 84 -19.29 -14.01 -27.55
N LYS A 85 -19.46 -13.55 -26.29
CA LYS A 85 -19.51 -12.13 -25.93
C LYS A 85 -18.09 -11.61 -25.70
N LEU A 86 -17.79 -10.44 -26.26
CA LEU A 86 -16.59 -9.69 -25.89
C LEU A 86 -16.89 -8.91 -24.61
N TYR A 87 -16.13 -9.22 -23.56
CA TYR A 87 -16.22 -8.55 -22.28
C TYR A 87 -15.20 -7.41 -22.22
N GLY A 88 -15.59 -6.29 -21.60
CA GLY A 88 -14.67 -5.16 -21.35
C GLY A 88 -13.59 -5.48 -20.30
N GLU A 89 -13.76 -6.54 -19.52
CA GLU A 89 -12.77 -7.03 -18.57
C GLU A 89 -12.88 -8.54 -18.35
N VAL A 90 -11.77 -9.20 -17.98
CA VAL A 90 -11.70 -10.66 -17.80
C VAL A 90 -12.68 -11.17 -16.72
N ARG A 91 -12.95 -10.38 -15.68
CA ARG A 91 -13.80 -10.83 -14.56
C ARG A 91 -15.29 -10.81 -14.87
N ALA A 92 -15.70 -10.02 -15.87
CA ALA A 92 -17.06 -10.04 -16.36
C ALA A 92 -17.40 -11.36 -17.08
N ALA A 93 -16.39 -12.12 -17.51
CA ALA A 93 -16.55 -13.42 -18.14
C ALA A 93 -16.71 -14.59 -17.16
N ILE A 94 -16.59 -14.35 -15.85
CA ILE A 94 -16.60 -15.42 -14.83
C ILE A 94 -18.04 -15.94 -14.62
N GLU A 95 -18.22 -17.26 -14.73
CA GLU A 95 -19.50 -17.94 -14.52
C GLU A 95 -19.76 -18.21 -13.03
N ILE A 96 -18.74 -18.52 -12.22
CA ILE A 96 -18.90 -18.97 -10.83
C ILE A 96 -18.42 -17.96 -9.77
N ARG A 97 -18.99 -18.03 -8.57
CA ARG A 97 -18.54 -17.35 -7.35
C ARG A 97 -18.33 -18.34 -6.19
N CYS A 98 -17.65 -17.91 -5.12
CA CYS A 98 -17.42 -18.74 -3.93
C CYS A 98 -18.74 -19.19 -3.30
N GLU A 99 -19.71 -18.28 -3.23
CA GLU A 99 -21.03 -18.45 -2.65
C GLU A 99 -21.86 -19.50 -3.39
N ASP A 100 -21.59 -19.73 -4.67
CA ASP A 100 -22.30 -20.71 -5.50
C ASP A 100 -22.01 -22.15 -5.06
N CYS A 101 -20.87 -22.40 -4.39
CA CYS A 101 -20.52 -23.69 -3.82
C CYS A 101 -20.61 -23.72 -2.28
N HIS A 102 -20.21 -22.63 -1.63
CA HIS A 102 -20.10 -22.56 -0.17
C HIS A 102 -21.35 -21.98 0.52
N GLY A 103 -22.25 -21.32 -0.22
CA GLY A 103 -23.41 -20.64 0.33
C GLY A 103 -23.01 -19.35 1.07
N ASP A 104 -23.93 -18.87 1.89
CA ASP A 104 -23.78 -17.68 2.73
C ASP A 104 -24.12 -18.03 4.20
N VAL A 105 -24.07 -17.04 5.09
CA VAL A 105 -24.37 -17.20 6.51
C VAL A 105 -25.82 -17.57 6.79
N ASP A 106 -26.75 -17.10 5.96
CA ASP A 106 -28.20 -17.24 6.12
C ASP A 106 -28.81 -18.30 5.20
N ARG A 107 -28.03 -18.82 4.24
CA ARG A 107 -28.50 -19.80 3.27
C ARG A 107 -27.40 -20.77 2.82
N PRO A 108 -27.68 -22.08 2.72
CA PRO A 108 -26.78 -23.01 2.07
C PRO A 108 -26.67 -22.72 0.56
N ALA A 109 -25.64 -23.25 -0.10
CA ALA A 109 -25.46 -23.12 -1.54
C ALA A 109 -26.55 -23.84 -2.34
N ILE A 110 -27.04 -24.96 -1.80
CA ILE A 110 -28.13 -25.73 -2.42
C ILE A 110 -29.45 -25.02 -2.21
N THR A 111 -30.15 -24.78 -3.31
CA THR A 111 -31.54 -24.35 -3.32
C THR A 111 -32.46 -25.52 -3.65
N ASN A 112 -33.70 -25.49 -3.16
CA ASN A 112 -34.73 -26.44 -3.57
C ASN A 112 -35.65 -25.77 -4.59
N GLU A 113 -35.54 -26.21 -5.85
CA GLU A 113 -36.37 -25.73 -6.95
C GLU A 113 -37.32 -26.84 -7.39
N ASN A 114 -38.63 -26.64 -7.17
CA ASN A 114 -39.68 -27.61 -7.54
C ASN A 114 -39.46 -29.02 -6.96
N GLY A 115 -38.91 -29.12 -5.74
CA GLY A 115 -38.61 -30.39 -5.09
C GLY A 115 -37.25 -30.99 -5.45
N VAL A 116 -36.45 -30.31 -6.28
CA VAL A 116 -35.13 -30.78 -6.73
C VAL A 116 -34.04 -29.89 -6.13
N ALA A 117 -33.06 -30.51 -5.49
CA ALA A 117 -31.86 -29.83 -5.01
C ALA A 117 -31.00 -29.37 -6.19
N LYS A 118 -30.70 -28.07 -6.25
CA LYS A 118 -29.89 -27.47 -7.31
C LYS A 118 -28.77 -26.62 -6.75
N LEU A 119 -27.71 -26.53 -7.55
CA LEU A 119 -26.54 -25.71 -7.28
C LEU A 119 -26.31 -24.86 -8.52
N ARG A 120 -26.52 -23.55 -8.42
CA ARG A 120 -26.51 -22.66 -9.58
C ARG A 120 -25.38 -21.66 -9.51
N THR A 121 -24.73 -21.45 -10.66
CA THR A 121 -23.74 -20.40 -10.83
C THR A 121 -24.39 -19.03 -10.86
N ALA A 122 -23.81 -18.02 -10.22
CA ALA A 122 -24.32 -16.66 -10.18
C ALA A 122 -23.25 -15.60 -10.50
N GLY A 123 -22.13 -16.00 -11.11
CA GLY A 123 -21.09 -15.10 -11.62
C GLY A 123 -21.62 -14.09 -12.65
N PRO A 124 -20.86 -13.01 -12.94
CA PRO A 124 -21.29 -11.99 -13.90
C PRO A 124 -21.70 -12.56 -15.28
N ALA A 125 -21.02 -13.61 -15.76
CA ALA A 125 -21.36 -14.25 -17.03
C ALA A 125 -22.46 -15.32 -16.94
N ALA A 126 -22.94 -15.67 -15.74
CA ALA A 126 -23.93 -16.73 -15.56
C ALA A 126 -25.32 -16.36 -16.14
N GLN A 127 -25.68 -15.08 -16.12
CA GLN A 127 -27.01 -14.58 -16.53
C GLN A 127 -27.13 -14.35 -18.06
N ASP A 128 -26.01 -14.30 -18.78
CA ASP A 128 -25.96 -13.94 -20.21
C ASP A 128 -26.18 -15.13 -21.16
N ARG A 129 -26.62 -16.29 -20.67
CA ARG A 129 -26.73 -17.51 -21.47
C ARG A 129 -28.09 -17.60 -22.16
N PRO A 130 -28.17 -17.73 -23.50
CA PRO A 130 -29.44 -18.04 -24.15
C PRO A 130 -29.92 -19.43 -23.68
N ASP A 131 -31.21 -19.48 -23.33
CA ASP A 131 -32.10 -20.61 -23.01
C ASP A 131 -31.57 -22.04 -23.33
N PRO A 132 -31.70 -23.04 -22.43
CA PRO A 132 -32.85 -23.28 -21.54
C PRO A 132 -32.69 -22.86 -20.07
N TYR A 133 -31.62 -22.16 -19.67
CA TYR A 133 -31.34 -21.88 -18.25
C TYR A 133 -31.06 -20.39 -17.98
N PRO A 134 -32.09 -19.55 -17.89
CA PRO A 134 -31.96 -18.11 -17.65
C PRO A 134 -31.36 -17.74 -16.26
N ASP A 135 -31.28 -18.70 -15.33
CA ASP A 135 -30.84 -18.50 -13.93
C ASP A 135 -29.43 -19.06 -13.63
N GLY A 136 -28.53 -19.02 -14.61
CA GLY A 136 -27.19 -19.63 -14.48
C GLY A 136 -27.18 -21.15 -14.57
N ARG A 137 -25.99 -21.73 -14.70
CA ARG A 137 -25.80 -23.18 -14.90
C ARG A 137 -26.10 -23.96 -13.64
N ASP A 138 -26.93 -24.99 -13.78
CA ASP A 138 -27.12 -26.00 -12.74
C ASP A 138 -25.94 -27.00 -12.73
N LEU A 139 -25.08 -26.85 -11.74
CA LEU A 139 -23.88 -27.65 -11.52
C LEU A 139 -24.20 -29.10 -11.11
N THR A 140 -25.38 -29.38 -10.56
CA THR A 140 -25.80 -30.75 -10.18
C THR A 140 -26.01 -31.66 -11.40
N ASN A 141 -26.23 -31.06 -12.57
CA ASN A 141 -26.40 -31.80 -13.82
C ASN A 141 -25.09 -32.20 -14.50
N MET A 142 -23.95 -31.72 -14.00
CA MET A 142 -22.65 -31.97 -14.60
C MET A 142 -22.11 -33.37 -14.26
N TRP A 143 -21.32 -33.92 -15.18
CA TRP A 143 -20.67 -35.21 -15.05
C TRP A 143 -19.16 -35.07 -15.23
N THR A 144 -18.43 -35.89 -14.50
CA THR A 144 -17.00 -36.10 -14.69
C THR A 144 -16.77 -37.02 -15.89
N PRO A 145 -15.56 -37.03 -16.50
CA PRO A 145 -15.21 -37.99 -17.55
C PRO A 145 -15.28 -39.47 -17.10
N PHE A 146 -15.31 -39.69 -15.78
CA PHE A 146 -15.33 -41.00 -15.15
C PHE A 146 -16.74 -41.50 -14.80
N GLY A 147 -17.79 -40.79 -15.25
CA GLY A 147 -19.19 -41.23 -15.06
C GLY A 147 -19.77 -40.96 -13.67
N LYS A 148 -19.07 -40.24 -12.79
CA LYS A 148 -19.63 -39.68 -11.53
C LYS A 148 -20.24 -38.30 -11.78
N ARG A 149 -21.24 -37.90 -10.98
CA ARG A 149 -21.74 -36.53 -11.00
C ARG A 149 -20.64 -35.58 -10.54
N ARG A 150 -20.45 -34.43 -11.17
CA ARG A 150 -19.41 -33.48 -10.74
C ARG A 150 -19.73 -32.90 -9.37
N PHE A 151 -21.00 -32.61 -9.11
CA PHE A 151 -21.51 -32.20 -7.79
C PHE A 151 -22.61 -33.17 -7.36
N GLU A 152 -22.43 -33.78 -6.19
CA GLU A 152 -23.35 -34.74 -5.59
C GLU A 152 -23.93 -34.19 -4.29
N VAL A 153 -25.25 -34.27 -4.16
CA VAL A 153 -25.95 -33.96 -2.91
C VAL A 153 -26.18 -35.26 -2.16
N ARG A 154 -25.52 -35.42 -1.01
CA ARG A 154 -25.63 -36.61 -0.15
C ARG A 154 -26.22 -36.21 1.19
N GLY A 155 -27.55 -36.31 1.30
CA GLY A 155 -28.28 -35.78 2.46
C GLY A 155 -28.11 -34.25 2.54
N LYS A 156 -27.44 -33.76 3.60
CA LYS A 156 -27.12 -32.33 3.76
C LYS A 156 -25.75 -31.92 3.19
N LYS A 157 -24.93 -32.89 2.75
CA LYS A 157 -23.58 -32.64 2.28
C LYS A 157 -23.55 -32.38 0.78
N ILE A 158 -22.65 -31.50 0.37
CA ILE A 158 -22.28 -31.30 -1.03
C ILE A 158 -20.90 -31.91 -1.23
N VAL A 159 -20.78 -32.81 -2.20
CA VAL A 159 -19.50 -33.42 -2.59
C VAL A 159 -19.20 -33.01 -4.02
N GLN A 160 -18.00 -32.49 -4.25
CA GLN A 160 -17.47 -32.28 -5.58
C GLN A 160 -16.53 -33.42 -5.95
N ASN A 161 -16.69 -33.99 -7.16
CA ASN A 161 -15.78 -34.98 -7.72
C ASN A 161 -14.82 -34.31 -8.71
N SER A 162 -13.56 -34.76 -8.74
CA SER A 162 -12.53 -34.24 -9.64
C SER A 162 -12.85 -34.52 -11.11
N MET A 163 -12.53 -33.55 -11.96
CA MET A 163 -12.62 -33.68 -13.42
C MET A 163 -11.40 -34.38 -14.03
N VAL A 164 -10.32 -34.57 -13.25
CA VAL A 164 -9.03 -35.09 -13.76
C VAL A 164 -8.55 -36.34 -13.02
N GLU A 165 -9.03 -36.61 -11.81
CA GLU A 165 -8.72 -37.83 -11.04
C GLU A 165 -10.02 -38.60 -10.66
N PRO A 166 -10.16 -39.90 -11.02
CA PRO A 166 -11.43 -40.64 -10.87
C PRO A 166 -11.92 -40.83 -9.43
N ASP A 167 -11.01 -40.92 -8.47
CA ASP A 167 -11.30 -41.30 -7.07
C ASP A 167 -11.00 -40.18 -6.07
N LEU A 168 -10.89 -38.95 -6.57
CA LEU A 168 -10.68 -37.76 -5.76
C LEU A 168 -12.00 -36.98 -5.63
N SER A 169 -12.47 -36.82 -4.38
CA SER A 169 -13.68 -36.07 -4.06
C SER A 169 -13.48 -35.16 -2.84
N TRP A 170 -14.23 -34.06 -2.78
CA TRP A 170 -14.14 -33.07 -1.72
C TRP A 170 -15.52 -32.73 -1.17
N GLU A 171 -15.70 -32.87 0.14
CA GLU A 171 -16.85 -32.29 0.82
C GLU A 171 -16.72 -30.76 0.85
N ILE A 172 -17.71 -30.06 0.31
CA ILE A 172 -17.74 -28.58 0.26
C ILE A 172 -18.31 -28.05 1.57
N THR A 173 -17.49 -27.31 2.30
CA THR A 173 -17.91 -26.63 3.53
C THR A 173 -18.98 -25.59 3.23
N GLN A 174 -20.11 -25.64 3.95
CA GLN A 174 -21.17 -24.63 3.84
C GLN A 174 -20.98 -23.55 4.92
N VAL A 175 -21.03 -22.27 4.54
CA VAL A 175 -20.77 -21.13 5.45
C VAL A 175 -21.75 -21.14 6.62
N ALA A 176 -23.05 -21.33 6.37
CA ALA A 176 -24.10 -21.45 7.39
C ALA A 176 -23.78 -22.52 8.46
N GLU A 177 -23.15 -23.64 8.10
CA GLU A 177 -22.76 -24.69 9.06
C GLU A 177 -21.57 -24.29 9.93
N THR A 178 -20.76 -23.33 9.50
CA THR A 178 -19.58 -22.88 10.28
C THR A 178 -19.94 -21.85 11.34
N VAL A 179 -21.09 -21.19 11.19
CA VAL A 179 -21.58 -20.17 12.14
C VAL A 179 -22.66 -20.70 13.09
N ASP A 180 -23.27 -21.85 12.79
CA ASP A 180 -24.27 -22.50 13.65
C ASP A 180 -23.58 -23.29 14.78
N PRO A 181 -23.74 -22.91 16.06
CA PRO A 181 -23.10 -23.61 17.18
C PRO A 181 -23.66 -25.01 17.44
N LYS A 182 -24.77 -25.39 16.80
CA LYS A 182 -25.31 -26.76 16.84
C LYS A 182 -24.68 -27.66 15.79
N SER A 183 -23.94 -27.10 14.85
CA SER A 183 -23.25 -27.83 13.79
C SER A 183 -21.95 -28.44 14.31
N PRO A 184 -21.61 -29.68 13.94
CA PRO A 184 -20.29 -30.25 14.24
C PRO A 184 -19.14 -29.52 13.51
N LYS A 185 -19.46 -28.68 12.52
CA LYS A 185 -18.49 -27.85 11.77
C LYS A 185 -18.37 -26.42 12.32
N TYR A 186 -19.01 -26.12 13.45
CA TYR A 186 -18.95 -24.79 14.06
C TYR A 186 -17.51 -24.33 14.23
N ASN A 187 -17.28 -23.06 13.88
CA ASN A 187 -16.01 -22.38 14.05
C ASN A 187 -16.31 -21.01 14.67
N PRO A 188 -16.00 -20.78 15.95
CA PRO A 188 -16.30 -19.53 16.64
C PRO A 188 -15.64 -18.30 16.00
N ILE A 189 -14.46 -18.44 15.40
CA ILE A 189 -13.80 -17.34 14.66
C ILE A 189 -14.58 -17.02 13.37
N SER A 190 -15.07 -18.06 12.66
CA SER A 190 -15.95 -17.86 11.50
C SER A 190 -17.26 -17.21 11.92
N ALA A 191 -17.87 -17.67 13.02
CA ALA A 191 -19.08 -17.11 13.58
C ALA A 191 -18.91 -15.63 13.91
N LEU A 192 -17.85 -15.25 14.64
CA LEU A 192 -17.53 -13.85 14.90
C LEU A 192 -17.38 -13.07 13.59
N ALA A 193 -16.42 -13.45 12.74
CA ALA A 193 -16.09 -12.71 11.52
C ALA A 193 -17.31 -12.53 10.62
N LYS A 194 -18.13 -13.56 10.43
CA LYS A 194 -19.25 -13.54 9.48
C LYS A 194 -20.53 -12.90 10.03
N THR A 195 -20.70 -12.81 11.35
CA THR A 195 -21.93 -12.27 11.96
C THR A 195 -21.75 -10.93 12.68
N VAL A 196 -20.50 -10.48 12.86
CA VAL A 196 -20.18 -9.23 13.56
C VAL A 196 -20.87 -8.02 12.93
N ARG A 197 -21.39 -7.16 13.80
CA ARG A 197 -22.10 -5.93 13.45
C ARG A 197 -22.18 -5.02 14.67
N PHE A 198 -22.42 -3.73 14.41
CA PHE A 198 -22.86 -2.81 15.45
C PHE A 198 -24.38 -2.78 15.51
N GLU A 199 -24.93 -2.89 16.72
CA GLU A 199 -26.35 -2.67 16.97
C GLU A 199 -26.68 -1.17 17.09
N LYS A 200 -27.97 -0.84 17.09
CA LYS A 200 -28.45 0.56 17.19
C LYS A 200 -27.99 1.28 18.46
N ASN A 201 -27.66 0.53 19.52
CA ASN A 201 -27.13 1.05 20.78
C ASN A 201 -25.61 1.28 20.74
N GLY A 202 -24.94 1.01 19.62
CA GLY A 202 -23.49 1.15 19.46
C GLY A 202 -22.68 -0.06 19.89
N ASN A 203 -23.30 -1.08 20.51
CA ASN A 203 -22.58 -2.27 20.96
C ASN A 203 -22.27 -3.21 19.79
N MET A 204 -21.10 -3.82 19.84
CA MET A 204 -20.75 -4.90 18.93
C MET A 204 -21.54 -6.16 19.31
N ALA A 205 -22.14 -6.80 18.31
CA ALA A 205 -22.87 -8.05 18.46
C ALA A 205 -22.37 -9.09 17.47
N TRP A 206 -22.37 -10.35 17.89
CA TRP A 206 -21.92 -11.48 17.08
C TRP A 206 -22.52 -12.80 17.58
N GLY A 207 -22.31 -13.86 16.79
CA GLY A 207 -22.73 -15.22 17.06
C GLY A 207 -23.98 -15.61 16.29
N ASP A 208 -25.02 -14.78 16.30
CA ASP A 208 -26.28 -15.02 15.60
C ASP A 208 -26.35 -14.35 14.22
N VAL A 209 -27.06 -15.00 13.29
CA VAL A 209 -27.36 -14.44 11.98
C VAL A 209 -28.61 -13.55 12.08
N PRO A 210 -28.52 -12.24 11.81
CA PRO A 210 -29.69 -11.36 11.82
C PRO A 210 -30.66 -11.73 10.69
N SER A 211 -31.92 -11.30 10.81
CA SER A 211 -32.95 -11.55 9.78
C SER A 211 -32.57 -10.98 8.40
N ASP A 212 -31.80 -9.89 8.37
CA ASP A 212 -31.11 -9.41 7.19
C ASP A 212 -29.60 -9.57 7.40
N SER A 213 -29.02 -10.61 6.78
CA SER A 213 -27.58 -10.87 6.78
C SER A 213 -26.76 -9.71 6.18
N GLY A 214 -27.38 -8.82 5.40
CA GLY A 214 -26.76 -7.59 4.90
C GLY A 214 -26.37 -6.60 5.99
N ALA A 215 -26.94 -6.72 7.19
CA ALA A 215 -26.55 -5.92 8.35
C ALA A 215 -25.16 -6.26 8.90
N CYS A 216 -24.67 -7.49 8.66
CA CYS A 216 -23.33 -7.91 9.08
C CYS A 216 -22.25 -7.14 8.32
N ALA A 217 -21.15 -6.81 9.00
CA ALA A 217 -20.05 -6.05 8.43
C ALA A 217 -19.40 -6.77 7.24
N HIS A 218 -19.25 -8.09 7.35
CA HIS A 218 -18.59 -8.95 6.35
C HIS A 218 -19.57 -9.78 5.51
N SER A 219 -20.76 -9.24 5.25
CA SER A 219 -21.73 -9.85 4.32
C SER A 219 -21.11 -10.01 2.92
N SER A 220 -21.40 -11.14 2.25
CA SER A 220 -20.98 -11.42 0.88
C SER A 220 -21.48 -10.37 -0.15
N LYS A 221 -22.52 -9.61 0.21
CA LYS A 221 -23.08 -8.50 -0.57
C LYS A 221 -22.17 -7.26 -0.56
N LYS A 222 -21.36 -7.08 0.49
CA LYS A 222 -20.51 -5.89 0.71
C LYS A 222 -19.03 -6.19 0.50
N MET A 223 -18.59 -7.39 0.86
CA MET A 223 -17.20 -7.80 0.83
C MET A 223 -17.07 -9.16 0.14
N SER A 224 -16.02 -9.31 -0.67
CA SER A 224 -15.68 -10.57 -1.31
C SER A 224 -15.01 -11.52 -0.31
N CYS A 225 -15.30 -12.82 -0.39
CA CYS A 225 -14.66 -13.82 0.47
C CYS A 225 -13.12 -13.75 0.41
N ILE A 226 -12.56 -13.45 -0.76
CA ILE A 226 -11.10 -13.36 -0.94
C ILE A 226 -10.45 -12.19 -0.20
N ALA A 227 -11.22 -11.22 0.34
CA ALA A 227 -10.66 -10.22 1.23
C ALA A 227 -10.03 -10.91 2.45
N CYS A 228 -10.84 -11.60 3.26
CA CYS A 228 -10.31 -12.32 4.42
C CYS A 228 -9.52 -13.57 4.01
N HIS A 229 -9.96 -14.29 2.97
CA HIS A 229 -9.39 -15.61 2.71
C HIS A 229 -8.06 -15.60 1.93
N SER A 230 -7.54 -14.48 1.43
CA SER A 230 -6.23 -14.47 0.75
C SER A 230 -5.08 -14.39 1.77
N ALA A 231 -4.17 -15.37 1.78
CA ALA A 231 -3.00 -15.32 2.67
C ALA A 231 -2.05 -14.17 2.33
N TRP A 232 -1.80 -13.95 1.04
CA TRP A 232 -0.95 -12.89 0.51
C TRP A 232 -1.52 -12.37 -0.82
N ASN A 233 -1.13 -11.16 -1.22
CA ASN A 233 -1.51 -10.58 -2.51
C ASN A 233 -0.24 -10.15 -3.27
N PRO A 234 0.04 -10.69 -4.47
CA PRO A 234 1.23 -10.31 -5.22
C PRO A 234 1.23 -8.82 -5.54
N SER A 235 2.19 -8.07 -4.99
CA SER A 235 2.34 -6.64 -5.24
C SER A 235 3.60 -6.34 -6.04
N CYS A 236 3.46 -5.53 -7.08
CA CYS A 236 4.54 -5.18 -8.01
C CYS A 236 5.40 -4.01 -7.50
N TYR A 237 5.96 -4.12 -6.31
CA TYR A 237 6.90 -3.15 -5.74
C TYR A 237 8.34 -3.66 -5.84
N GLY A 238 9.23 -2.87 -6.43
CA GLY A 238 10.63 -3.28 -6.62
C GLY A 238 10.91 -4.10 -7.87
N CYS A 239 9.91 -4.44 -8.68
CA CYS A 239 10.15 -4.94 -10.04
C CYS A 239 10.49 -3.75 -10.96
N HIS A 240 11.64 -3.79 -11.62
CA HIS A 240 11.99 -2.88 -12.71
C HIS A 240 12.19 -3.69 -13.99
N LEU A 241 11.26 -3.51 -14.94
CA LEU A 241 11.24 -4.29 -16.19
C LEU A 241 11.49 -3.33 -17.36
N PRO A 242 12.69 -3.33 -17.95
CA PRO A 242 12.95 -2.47 -19.09
C PRO A 242 12.24 -3.03 -20.33
N GLN A 243 11.36 -2.22 -20.90
CA GLN A 243 10.77 -2.46 -22.20
C GLN A 243 11.63 -1.80 -23.29
N LYS A 244 12.15 -2.61 -24.22
CA LYS A 244 12.92 -2.16 -25.39
C LYS A 244 12.04 -2.20 -26.63
N ALA A 245 11.61 -1.03 -27.08
CA ALA A 245 10.85 -0.87 -28.31
C ALA A 245 11.67 -1.28 -29.55
N ASN A 246 10.99 -1.72 -30.61
CA ASN A 246 11.56 -2.16 -31.90
C ASN A 246 12.55 -3.33 -31.84
N LYS A 247 12.60 -4.07 -30.73
CA LYS A 247 13.38 -5.30 -30.63
C LYS A 247 12.45 -6.49 -30.91
N LYS A 248 12.62 -7.11 -32.08
CA LYS A 248 11.87 -8.30 -32.47
C LYS A 248 12.45 -9.54 -31.80
N LEU A 249 11.71 -10.15 -30.89
CA LEU A 249 12.08 -11.41 -30.23
C LEU A 249 10.90 -12.38 -30.25
N PRO A 250 11.14 -13.70 -30.26
CA PRO A 250 10.09 -14.67 -29.98
C PRO A 250 9.51 -14.40 -28.60
N ASP A 251 8.18 -14.42 -28.47
CA ASP A 251 7.56 -14.38 -27.16
C ASP A 251 7.93 -15.63 -26.36
N LEU A 252 8.15 -15.44 -25.05
CA LEU A 252 8.45 -16.54 -24.12
C LEU A 252 7.18 -17.36 -23.76
N HIS A 253 6.00 -16.92 -24.21
CA HIS A 253 4.75 -17.66 -24.08
C HIS A 253 4.60 -18.65 -25.24
N ASN A 254 3.94 -19.80 -24.99
CA ASN A 254 3.80 -20.95 -25.91
C ASN A 254 3.04 -20.67 -27.23
N GLU A 255 2.81 -19.41 -27.59
CA GLU A 255 2.00 -19.00 -28.75
C GLU A 255 2.83 -18.87 -30.04
N GLY A 256 4.16 -18.90 -29.96
CA GLY A 256 5.06 -18.84 -31.13
C GLY A 256 5.10 -17.47 -31.83
N ASP A 257 4.47 -16.47 -31.23
CA ASP A 257 4.44 -15.09 -31.73
C ASP A 257 5.76 -14.35 -31.50
N VAL A 258 5.88 -13.20 -32.17
CA VAL A 258 7.05 -12.33 -32.12
C VAL A 258 6.64 -10.94 -31.64
N THR A 259 7.01 -10.60 -30.40
CA THR A 259 6.87 -9.23 -29.92
C THR A 259 7.89 -8.30 -30.59
N ARG A 260 7.46 -7.07 -30.90
CA ARG A 260 8.36 -5.97 -31.31
C ARG A 260 8.76 -5.06 -30.15
N ASN A 261 8.17 -5.28 -28.98
CA ASN A 261 8.45 -4.55 -27.75
C ASN A 261 8.90 -5.58 -26.71
N TYR A 262 10.20 -5.79 -26.63
CA TYR A 262 10.76 -6.79 -25.75
C TYR A 262 10.86 -6.25 -24.31
N VAL A 263 10.16 -6.88 -23.39
CA VAL A 263 10.35 -6.68 -21.95
C VAL A 263 11.24 -7.80 -21.43
N SER A 264 12.38 -7.48 -20.84
CA SER A 264 13.14 -8.51 -20.11
C SER A 264 12.39 -8.80 -18.81
N TYR A 265 11.62 -9.88 -18.80
CA TYR A 265 10.98 -10.37 -17.58
C TYR A 265 12.07 -10.81 -16.61
N ASN A 266 12.26 -10.00 -15.57
CA ASN A 266 13.13 -10.31 -14.45
C ASN A 266 12.23 -10.50 -13.22
N PHE A 267 11.90 -11.75 -12.90
CA PHE A 267 10.93 -12.10 -11.84
C PHE A 267 11.45 -11.85 -10.41
N GLN A 268 12.36 -10.89 -10.24
CA GLN A 268 13.22 -10.78 -9.06
C GLN A 268 12.56 -10.20 -7.79
N THR A 269 11.39 -9.54 -7.89
CA THR A 269 10.86 -8.77 -6.74
C THR A 269 9.34 -8.74 -6.65
N LEU A 270 8.69 -9.89 -6.55
CA LEU A 270 7.31 -9.94 -6.07
C LEU A 270 7.30 -9.71 -4.55
N ARG A 271 6.43 -8.81 -4.09
CA ARG A 271 6.26 -8.50 -2.66
C ARG A 271 4.97 -9.13 -2.15
N GLU A 272 5.09 -9.89 -1.07
CA GLU A 272 3.98 -10.55 -0.38
C GLU A 272 3.61 -9.88 0.95
N ASP A 273 4.45 -8.97 1.44
CA ASP A 273 4.26 -8.22 2.68
C ASP A 273 3.20 -7.10 2.56
N VAL A 274 2.68 -6.84 1.35
CA VAL A 274 1.71 -5.79 1.10
C VAL A 274 0.30 -6.37 1.00
N TYR A 275 -0.62 -5.75 1.73
CA TYR A 275 -2.05 -6.03 1.67
C TYR A 275 -2.83 -4.72 1.64
N MET A 276 -3.77 -4.60 0.71
CA MET A 276 -4.57 -3.39 0.44
C MET A 276 -6.01 -3.79 0.17
N LEU A 277 -6.96 -2.94 0.57
CA LEU A 277 -8.39 -3.13 0.29
C LEU A 277 -8.93 -1.98 -0.56
N ALA A 278 -9.79 -2.32 -1.52
CA ALA A 278 -10.45 -1.34 -2.37
C ALA A 278 -11.86 -1.80 -2.76
N LYS A 279 -12.65 -0.88 -3.33
CA LYS A 279 -13.92 -1.21 -4.00
C LYS A 279 -13.60 -1.80 -5.37
N ASP A 280 -14.16 -2.96 -5.61
CA ASP A 280 -14.03 -3.69 -6.85
C ASP A 280 -14.88 -3.09 -7.97
N GLY A 281 -14.69 -3.58 -9.21
CA GLY A 281 -15.40 -3.07 -10.38
C GLY A 281 -16.91 -3.33 -10.33
N ASN A 282 -17.66 -2.54 -11.09
CA ASN A 282 -19.12 -2.57 -11.14
C ASN A 282 -19.70 -3.95 -11.49
N VAL A 283 -19.04 -4.73 -12.36
CA VAL A 283 -19.48 -6.07 -12.77
C VAL A 283 -19.48 -7.07 -11.61
N THR A 284 -18.74 -6.78 -10.55
CA THR A 284 -18.62 -7.63 -9.35
C THR A 284 -19.44 -7.11 -8.17
N GLY A 285 -20.25 -6.06 -8.40
CA GLY A 285 -21.14 -5.45 -7.41
C GLY A 285 -20.46 -4.43 -6.50
N ASN A 286 -19.31 -3.86 -6.90
CA ASN A 286 -18.55 -2.90 -6.10
C ASN A 286 -18.24 -3.41 -4.68
N ARG A 287 -17.93 -4.70 -4.55
CA ARG A 287 -17.62 -5.32 -3.25
C ARG A 287 -16.22 -4.93 -2.80
N ILE A 288 -15.97 -4.95 -1.50
CA ILE A 288 -14.61 -4.77 -0.97
C ILE A 288 -13.80 -6.03 -1.25
N GLY A 289 -12.61 -5.87 -1.82
CA GLY A 289 -11.70 -6.97 -2.11
C GLY A 289 -10.23 -6.55 -2.05
N PRO A 290 -9.30 -7.52 -2.11
CA PRO A 290 -7.88 -7.23 -2.20
C PRO A 290 -7.57 -6.37 -3.42
N SER A 291 -6.68 -5.40 -3.22
CA SER A 291 -6.10 -4.57 -4.26
C SER A 291 -4.58 -4.73 -4.26
N ARG A 292 -3.97 -4.43 -5.39
CA ARG A 292 -2.52 -4.42 -5.59
C ARG A 292 -2.12 -3.28 -6.51
N SER A 293 -0.84 -2.91 -6.51
CA SER A 293 -0.30 -2.10 -7.59
C SER A 293 -0.40 -2.85 -8.92
N SER A 294 -0.98 -2.20 -9.92
CA SER A 294 -1.16 -2.73 -11.29
C SER A 294 0.10 -2.61 -12.12
N CYS A 295 0.89 -1.56 -11.90
CA CYS A 295 2.27 -1.29 -12.35
C CYS A 295 2.56 0.18 -12.02
N ALA A 296 3.61 0.47 -11.27
CA ALA A 296 4.08 1.84 -10.99
C ALA A 296 4.93 2.36 -12.17
N ILE A 297 4.29 2.63 -13.30
CA ILE A 297 4.98 2.89 -14.58
C ILE A 297 5.72 4.23 -14.53
N HIS A 298 7.05 4.14 -14.66
CA HIS A 298 7.92 5.26 -15.00
C HIS A 298 8.49 4.97 -16.39
N VAL A 299 8.46 5.94 -17.30
CA VAL A 299 8.86 5.71 -18.69
C VAL A 299 10.22 6.34 -18.94
N THR A 300 11.13 5.56 -19.53
CA THR A 300 12.37 6.05 -20.13
C THR A 300 12.33 5.72 -21.61
N SER A 301 12.62 6.70 -22.48
CA SER A 301 12.62 6.50 -23.93
C SER A 301 13.93 6.97 -24.53
N TYR A 302 14.41 6.28 -25.56
CA TYR A 302 15.61 6.64 -26.30
C TYR A 302 15.28 6.85 -27.78
N ASN A 303 15.93 7.82 -28.41
CA ASN A 303 15.83 8.01 -29.85
C ASN A 303 16.76 7.05 -30.63
N GLN A 304 16.74 7.14 -31.96
CA GLN A 304 17.57 6.28 -32.83
C GLN A 304 19.09 6.48 -32.65
N ASN A 305 19.50 7.63 -32.11
CA ASN A 305 20.90 7.95 -31.79
C ASN A 305 21.31 7.45 -30.40
N ARG A 306 20.43 6.73 -29.68
CA ARG A 306 20.60 6.27 -28.29
C ARG A 306 20.69 7.41 -27.27
N GLU A 307 20.13 8.56 -27.61
CA GLU A 307 20.00 9.69 -26.69
C GLU A 307 18.72 9.46 -25.86
N SER A 308 18.79 9.70 -24.54
CA SER A 308 17.63 9.57 -23.66
C SER A 308 16.70 10.73 -23.94
N ILE A 309 15.49 10.50 -24.43
CA ILE A 309 14.51 11.57 -24.65
C ILE A 309 14.03 12.05 -23.29
N TYR A 310 13.46 11.15 -22.48
CA TYR A 310 13.07 11.37 -21.09
C TYR A 310 13.47 10.16 -20.24
N THR A 311 13.74 10.40 -18.97
CA THR A 311 14.22 9.40 -18.01
C THR A 311 13.25 9.32 -16.83
N GLN A 312 12.69 8.12 -16.59
CA GLN A 312 11.80 7.82 -15.46
C GLN A 312 10.62 8.80 -15.28
N GLN A 313 10.03 9.23 -16.39
CA GLN A 313 8.91 10.17 -16.39
C GLN A 313 7.64 9.52 -15.81
N GLN A 314 6.96 10.22 -14.89
CA GLN A 314 5.64 9.82 -14.39
C GLN A 314 4.56 9.99 -15.48
N THR A 315 3.55 9.12 -15.46
CA THR A 315 2.41 9.18 -16.39
C THR A 315 1.14 9.65 -15.67
N ILE A 316 0.20 10.25 -16.43
CA ILE A 316 -1.11 10.70 -15.96
C ILE A 316 -2.18 10.09 -16.89
N SER A 317 -3.23 9.51 -16.32
CA SER A 317 -4.33 8.89 -17.08
C SER A 317 -5.13 9.93 -17.88
N GLY A 318 -5.91 9.48 -18.87
CA GLY A 318 -6.80 10.37 -19.63
C GLY A 318 -7.75 11.18 -18.73
N GLU A 319 -8.22 10.57 -17.64
CA GLU A 319 -9.11 11.14 -16.62
C GLU A 319 -8.39 12.04 -15.60
N GLY A 320 -7.06 12.19 -15.69
CA GLY A 320 -6.29 13.05 -14.78
C GLY A 320 -5.81 12.36 -13.50
N MET A 321 -6.00 11.05 -13.33
CA MET A 321 -5.44 10.32 -12.20
C MET A 321 -3.95 10.00 -12.42
N SER A 322 -3.20 9.75 -11.33
CA SER A 322 -1.82 9.26 -11.44
C SER A 322 -1.75 7.93 -12.18
N GLY A 323 -0.75 7.78 -13.06
CA GLY A 323 -0.43 6.54 -13.75
C GLY A 323 0.27 5.48 -12.89
N ILE A 324 0.53 5.78 -11.61
CA ILE A 324 0.82 4.76 -10.59
C ILE A 324 -0.48 4.00 -10.32
N ALA A 325 -0.78 3.01 -11.14
CA ALA A 325 -2.09 2.37 -11.18
C ALA A 325 -2.25 1.26 -10.14
N PHE A 326 -3.49 1.02 -9.72
CA PHE A 326 -3.91 -0.08 -8.84
C PHE A 326 -5.01 -0.92 -9.49
N SER A 327 -5.23 -2.13 -8.99
CA SER A 327 -6.33 -2.98 -9.44
C SER A 327 -6.75 -3.88 -8.30
N THR A 328 -8.06 -4.04 -8.18
CA THR A 328 -8.62 -5.17 -7.46
C THR A 328 -8.31 -6.46 -8.21
N ASN A 329 -8.00 -7.51 -7.47
CA ASN A 329 -7.62 -8.79 -8.06
C ASN A 329 -8.04 -9.98 -7.20
N VAL A 330 -8.04 -11.15 -7.83
CA VAL A 330 -8.17 -12.45 -7.16
C VAL A 330 -6.76 -13.05 -7.07
N PRO A 331 -6.12 -13.09 -5.89
CA PRO A 331 -4.73 -13.53 -5.77
C PRO A 331 -4.51 -15.02 -6.06
N HIS A 332 -5.56 -15.85 -5.96
CA HIS A 332 -5.46 -17.32 -5.95
C HIS A 332 -4.53 -17.84 -4.85
N THR A 333 -4.65 -17.25 -3.66
CA THR A 333 -3.92 -17.59 -2.44
C THR A 333 -4.92 -17.90 -1.31
N VAL A 334 -6.09 -18.41 -1.68
CA VAL A 334 -7.23 -18.60 -0.77
C VAL A 334 -6.87 -19.66 0.26
N ARG A 335 -7.08 -19.37 1.53
CA ARG A 335 -6.80 -20.26 2.67
C ARG A 335 -8.03 -20.54 3.53
N GLY A 336 -7.91 -21.56 4.36
CA GLY A 336 -8.96 -22.07 5.23
C GLY A 336 -8.73 -21.78 6.71
N LYS A 337 -9.40 -22.57 7.56
CA LYS A 337 -9.43 -22.43 9.02
C LYS A 337 -8.03 -22.25 9.64
N GLY A 338 -7.74 -21.04 10.13
CA GLY A 338 -6.51 -20.71 10.86
C GLY A 338 -5.40 -20.07 10.02
N GLU A 339 -5.64 -19.84 8.73
CA GLU A 339 -4.61 -19.41 7.77
C GLU A 339 -5.09 -18.22 6.91
N THR A 340 -6.22 -17.63 7.28
CA THR A 340 -6.81 -16.44 6.64
C THR A 340 -6.33 -15.17 7.31
N LYS A 341 -6.64 -14.01 6.72
CA LYS A 341 -6.50 -12.73 7.41
C LYS A 341 -7.31 -12.74 8.71
N THR A 342 -6.75 -12.09 9.73
CA THR A 342 -7.34 -11.96 11.07
C THR A 342 -7.94 -10.57 11.27
N CYS A 343 -8.45 -10.27 12.47
CA CYS A 343 -9.09 -8.99 12.71
C CYS A 343 -8.06 -7.84 12.70
N THR A 344 -6.86 -8.05 13.26
CA THR A 344 -5.82 -7.00 13.32
C THR A 344 -5.15 -6.71 11.97
N ASP A 345 -5.37 -7.53 10.94
CA ASP A 345 -4.89 -7.25 9.59
C ASP A 345 -5.65 -6.08 8.92
N CYS A 346 -6.89 -5.81 9.37
CA CYS A 346 -7.80 -4.85 8.74
C CYS A 346 -8.42 -3.84 9.72
N HIS A 347 -8.29 -4.05 11.03
CA HIS A 347 -8.84 -3.20 12.10
C HIS A 347 -7.75 -2.86 13.12
N LEU A 348 -7.95 -1.83 13.94
CA LEU A 348 -6.97 -1.43 14.96
C LEU A 348 -6.72 -2.54 15.99
N ALA A 349 -5.47 -2.94 16.17
CA ALA A 349 -5.10 -3.92 17.18
C ALA A 349 -5.16 -3.31 18.58
N LEU A 350 -5.61 -4.07 19.58
CA LEU A 350 -5.61 -3.64 20.99
C LEU A 350 -4.21 -3.21 21.48
N ALA A 351 -3.15 -3.86 20.99
CA ALA A 351 -1.77 -3.50 21.29
C ALA A 351 -1.32 -2.17 20.65
N ASN A 352 -2.14 -1.63 19.74
CA ASN A 352 -1.91 -0.39 18.99
C ASN A 352 -0.58 -0.38 18.23
N ASP A 353 -0.20 -1.53 17.69
CA ASP A 353 1.07 -1.81 17.02
C ASP A 353 0.93 -1.99 15.49
N ASN A 354 -0.27 -1.77 14.95
CA ASN A 354 -0.59 -2.00 13.54
C ASN A 354 -0.91 -0.71 12.75
N ASN A 355 -0.47 0.46 13.22
CA ASN A 355 -0.73 1.75 12.55
C ASN A 355 -0.21 1.77 11.09
N ALA A 356 0.99 1.24 10.85
CA ALA A 356 1.57 1.14 9.51
C ALA A 356 0.83 0.13 8.61
N LEU A 357 0.39 -1.00 9.18
CA LEU A 357 -0.42 -1.98 8.46
C LEU A 357 -1.74 -1.36 8.02
N MET A 358 -2.40 -0.60 8.90
CA MET A 358 -3.63 0.12 8.55
C MET A 358 -3.40 1.18 7.47
N ALA A 359 -2.30 1.94 7.53
CA ALA A 359 -1.93 2.88 6.46
C ALA A 359 -1.78 2.17 5.10
N GLN A 360 -1.15 0.98 5.09
CA GLN A 360 -1.03 0.16 3.89
C GLN A 360 -2.38 -0.38 3.42
N THR A 361 -3.18 -0.96 4.33
CA THR A 361 -4.49 -1.56 4.04
C THR A 361 -5.46 -0.54 3.45
N LEU A 362 -5.44 0.71 3.95
CA LEU A 362 -6.25 1.83 3.47
C LEU A 362 -5.65 2.56 2.28
N MET A 363 -4.43 2.21 1.85
CA MET A 363 -3.73 2.82 0.70
C MET A 363 -3.37 4.31 0.88
N HIS A 364 -3.13 4.75 2.12
CA HIS A 364 -2.61 6.10 2.43
C HIS A 364 -1.13 6.30 2.02
N GLY A 365 -0.47 5.20 1.62
CA GLY A 365 0.98 5.17 1.44
C GLY A 365 1.69 4.95 2.77
N THR A 366 2.86 4.30 2.72
CA THR A 366 3.69 4.04 3.90
C THR A 366 5.06 4.69 3.81
N ASN A 367 5.33 5.48 2.76
CA ASN A 367 6.61 6.11 2.43
C ASN A 367 7.79 5.14 2.22
N PHE A 368 7.63 3.86 2.59
CA PHE A 368 8.62 2.82 2.45
C PHE A 368 8.86 2.45 0.98
N MET A 369 7.80 2.54 0.17
CA MET A 369 7.81 2.14 -1.24
C MET A 369 8.20 3.27 -2.20
N ASN A 370 8.56 4.45 -1.69
CA ASN A 370 8.82 5.62 -2.51
C ASN A 370 10.00 5.40 -3.47
N PHE A 371 9.99 6.15 -4.58
CA PHE A 371 10.99 6.04 -5.63
C PHE A 371 11.65 7.38 -5.91
N ILE A 372 12.93 7.51 -5.53
CA ILE A 372 13.70 8.74 -5.74
C ILE A 372 14.12 8.90 -7.21
N GLY A 373 14.30 7.79 -7.93
CA GLY A 373 14.75 7.79 -9.33
C GLY A 373 16.26 7.85 -9.48
N ARG A 374 16.75 8.17 -10.68
CA ARG A 374 18.18 8.25 -10.99
C ARG A 374 18.85 9.46 -10.34
N PHE A 375 18.10 10.56 -10.23
CA PHE A 375 18.59 11.81 -9.69
C PHE A 375 17.96 12.08 -8.33
N CYS A 376 18.81 12.21 -7.31
CA CYS A 376 18.41 12.73 -6.01
C CYS A 376 18.48 14.27 -6.07
N TRP A 377 17.34 14.93 -5.82
CA TRP A 377 17.24 16.38 -5.84
C TRP A 377 17.62 16.96 -4.49
N VAL A 378 18.66 17.78 -4.46
CA VAL A 378 19.23 18.35 -3.23
C VAL A 378 19.17 19.87 -3.29
N GLY A 379 18.52 20.48 -2.30
CA GLY A 379 18.58 21.91 -2.07
C GLY A 379 19.80 22.25 -1.23
N ALA A 380 20.70 23.05 -1.79
CA ALA A 380 22.02 23.32 -1.22
C ALA A 380 22.17 24.77 -0.71
N GLY A 381 21.15 25.30 -0.05
CA GLY A 381 21.20 26.67 0.47
C GLY A 381 21.48 27.70 -0.63
N GLU A 382 22.51 28.55 -0.44
CA GLU A 382 22.90 29.59 -1.40
C GLU A 382 23.56 29.04 -2.69
N ASP A 383 24.02 27.79 -2.69
CA ASP A 383 24.68 27.15 -3.85
C ASP A 383 23.68 26.62 -4.88
N GLY A 384 22.39 26.54 -4.52
CA GLY A 384 21.30 26.29 -5.44
C GLY A 384 20.76 24.86 -5.41
N LEU A 385 20.31 24.36 -6.57
CA LEU A 385 19.64 23.06 -6.72
C LEU A 385 20.57 22.10 -7.45
N PHE A 386 20.73 20.90 -6.91
CA PHE A 386 21.54 19.83 -7.49
C PHE A 386 20.68 18.60 -7.81
N ALA A 387 20.85 18.06 -9.01
CA ALA A 387 20.36 16.75 -9.42
C ALA A 387 21.53 15.76 -9.38
N VAL A 388 21.75 15.12 -8.24
CA VAL A 388 22.88 14.19 -8.03
C VAL A 388 22.52 12.83 -8.60
N ALA A 389 23.32 12.28 -9.52
CA ALA A 389 23.11 10.95 -10.05
C ALA A 389 23.49 9.89 -9.00
N VAL A 390 22.49 9.20 -8.45
CA VAL A 390 22.67 8.22 -7.37
C VAL A 390 22.59 6.77 -7.84
N THR A 391 22.17 6.54 -9.08
CA THR A 391 22.14 5.20 -9.70
C THR A 391 22.98 5.15 -10.97
N GLU A 392 23.37 3.93 -11.32
CA GLU A 392 23.82 3.61 -12.67
C GLU A 392 22.79 4.02 -13.72
N ARG A 393 23.26 4.35 -14.93
CA ARG A 393 22.38 4.65 -16.07
C ARG A 393 21.84 3.37 -16.70
N ASP A 394 22.68 2.34 -16.77
CA ASP A 394 22.39 1.06 -17.42
C ASP A 394 21.50 0.18 -16.54
N GLU A 395 20.71 -0.69 -17.18
CA GLU A 395 19.89 -1.66 -16.46
C GLU A 395 20.68 -2.92 -16.08
N PRO A 396 20.56 -3.41 -14.83
CA PRO A 396 19.69 -2.87 -13.78
C PRO A 396 20.26 -1.57 -13.16
N GLN A 397 19.42 -0.55 -12.98
CA GLN A 397 19.82 0.74 -12.39
C GLN A 397 20.09 0.63 -10.87
N THR A 398 21.24 0.07 -10.52
CA THR A 398 21.67 -0.09 -9.12
C THR A 398 22.07 1.23 -8.49
N VAL A 399 21.73 1.45 -7.21
CA VAL A 399 22.28 2.58 -6.44
C VAL A 399 23.79 2.41 -6.30
N ILE A 400 24.55 3.43 -6.66
CA ILE A 400 26.02 3.38 -6.69
C ILE A 400 26.55 3.13 -5.28
N GLY A 401 27.47 2.17 -5.15
CA GLY A 401 28.05 1.71 -3.87
C GLY A 401 27.20 0.69 -3.09
N SER A 402 26.00 0.32 -3.56
CA SER A 402 25.15 -0.66 -2.90
C SER A 402 25.65 -2.11 -3.01
N SER A 403 25.07 -3.01 -2.20
CA SER A 403 25.34 -4.45 -2.34
C SER A 403 24.96 -5.00 -3.72
N LEU A 404 23.87 -4.52 -4.32
CA LEU A 404 23.48 -4.91 -5.68
C LEU A 404 24.46 -4.36 -6.74
N HIS A 405 24.96 -3.13 -6.56
CA HIS A 405 25.99 -2.54 -7.43
C HIS A 405 27.25 -3.41 -7.44
N LYS A 406 27.71 -3.85 -6.27
CA LYS A 406 28.86 -4.77 -6.14
C LYS A 406 28.69 -6.08 -6.91
N VAL A 407 27.47 -6.63 -6.93
CA VAL A 407 27.18 -7.91 -7.59
C VAL A 407 27.04 -7.75 -9.10
N VAL A 408 26.36 -6.70 -9.55
CA VAL A 408 26.04 -6.50 -10.98
C VAL A 408 27.18 -5.82 -11.74
N TYR A 409 27.82 -4.82 -11.12
CA TYR A 409 28.88 -4.00 -11.73
C TYR A 409 30.15 -4.01 -10.84
N PRO A 410 30.82 -5.16 -10.68
CA PRO A 410 31.93 -5.29 -9.74
C PRO A 410 33.11 -4.36 -10.06
N GLU A 411 33.39 -4.11 -11.34
CA GLU A 411 34.46 -3.19 -11.78
C GLU A 411 34.13 -1.74 -11.38
N ARG A 412 32.92 -1.24 -11.72
CA ARG A 412 32.46 0.11 -11.33
C ARG A 412 32.35 0.27 -9.81
N PHE A 413 32.02 -0.80 -9.09
CA PHE A 413 32.02 -0.79 -7.63
C PHE A 413 33.42 -0.60 -7.05
N GLU A 414 34.43 -1.29 -7.57
CA GLU A 414 35.81 -1.08 -7.11
C GLU A 414 36.32 0.30 -7.51
N GLU A 415 35.99 0.82 -8.71
CA GLU A 415 36.28 2.21 -9.10
C GLU A 415 35.67 3.22 -8.12
N HIS A 416 34.38 3.08 -7.77
CA HIS A 416 33.71 3.94 -6.78
C HIS A 416 34.39 3.88 -5.40
N LYS A 417 34.86 2.70 -5.01
CA LYS A 417 35.59 2.51 -3.74
C LYS A 417 37.00 3.11 -3.79
N GLU A 418 37.70 3.01 -4.91
CA GLU A 418 38.97 3.70 -5.15
C GLU A 418 38.78 5.22 -5.14
N ASN A 419 37.63 5.71 -5.61
CA ASN A 419 37.18 7.10 -5.50
C ASN A 419 36.56 7.44 -4.13
N HIS A 420 36.92 6.71 -3.07
CA HIS A 420 36.50 6.99 -1.70
C HIS A 420 34.97 7.08 -1.48
N PHE A 421 34.20 6.35 -2.30
CA PHE A 421 32.74 6.37 -2.31
C PHE A 421 32.11 7.73 -2.68
N GLU A 422 32.83 8.59 -3.42
CA GLU A 422 32.29 9.85 -3.91
C GLU A 422 31.53 9.70 -5.24
N LEU A 423 30.35 10.29 -5.33
CA LEU A 423 29.54 10.37 -6.55
C LEU A 423 30.11 11.46 -7.47
N GLU A 424 30.28 11.14 -8.75
CA GLU A 424 31.01 12.01 -9.69
C GLU A 424 30.13 12.95 -10.51
N HIS A 425 28.82 12.73 -10.54
CA HIS A 425 27.93 13.38 -11.51
C HIS A 425 26.74 14.05 -10.85
N ALA A 426 26.64 15.35 -11.05
CA ALA A 426 25.44 16.12 -10.77
C ALA A 426 25.21 17.20 -11.84
N HIS A 427 23.96 17.62 -11.96
CA HIS A 427 23.59 18.84 -12.67
C HIS A 427 23.15 19.89 -11.67
N GLU A 428 23.57 21.14 -11.87
CA GLU A 428 23.31 22.23 -10.93
C GLU A 428 22.52 23.37 -11.57
N HIS A 429 21.79 24.11 -10.74
CA HIS A 429 21.25 25.42 -11.07
C HIS A 429 21.43 26.35 -9.87
N PRO A 430 21.94 27.58 -10.05
CA PRO A 430 22.33 28.48 -8.94
C PRO A 430 21.15 29.10 -8.16
N GLY A 431 19.93 28.57 -8.28
CA GLY A 431 18.74 29.07 -7.59
C GLY A 431 18.24 30.47 -8.00
N ARG A 432 18.87 31.15 -8.96
CA ARG A 432 18.53 32.53 -9.38
C ARG A 432 18.65 32.73 -10.89
N ASP A 433 17.90 33.68 -11.43
CA ASP A 433 18.03 34.03 -12.85
C ASP A 433 19.26 34.94 -13.08
N VAL A 434 19.75 34.96 -14.31
CA VAL A 434 20.84 35.87 -14.72
C VAL A 434 20.48 37.33 -14.46
N SER A 435 19.21 37.70 -14.68
CA SER A 435 18.68 39.05 -14.45
C SER A 435 18.70 39.46 -12.97
N ASP A 436 18.54 38.51 -12.04
CA ASP A 436 18.55 38.80 -10.60
C ASP A 436 19.92 39.31 -10.15
N ARG A 437 21.02 38.90 -10.80
CA ARG A 437 22.37 39.44 -10.53
C ARG A 437 22.48 40.94 -10.80
N VAL A 438 21.66 41.46 -11.71
CA VAL A 438 21.68 42.87 -12.11
C VAL A 438 20.66 43.67 -11.30
N PHE A 439 19.44 43.16 -11.18
CA PHE A 439 18.33 43.90 -10.56
C PHE A 439 18.24 43.69 -9.04
N HIS A 440 18.79 42.60 -8.51
CA HIS A 440 18.72 42.20 -7.10
C HIS A 440 20.06 41.65 -6.59
N PRO A 441 21.18 42.40 -6.69
CA PRO A 441 22.52 41.89 -6.43
C PRO A 441 22.77 41.44 -4.97
N PHE A 442 21.93 41.88 -4.02
CA PHE A 442 22.04 41.54 -2.60
C PHE A 442 21.08 40.42 -2.16
N MET A 443 20.22 39.93 -3.06
CA MET A 443 19.29 38.84 -2.76
C MET A 443 20.04 37.51 -2.70
N LYS A 444 19.81 36.75 -1.64
CA LYS A 444 20.38 35.41 -1.45
C LYS A 444 19.34 34.33 -1.77
N PRO A 445 19.52 33.53 -2.82
CA PRO A 445 18.62 32.43 -3.15
C PRO A 445 18.94 31.21 -2.27
N GLU A 446 18.42 31.19 -1.03
CA GLU A 446 18.62 30.06 -0.11
C GLU A 446 17.59 28.95 -0.37
N ILE A 447 17.95 27.89 -1.07
CA ILE A 447 17.05 26.73 -1.27
C ILE A 447 16.94 25.92 0.02
N ARG A 448 15.81 26.07 0.71
CA ARG A 448 15.54 25.46 2.04
C ARG A 448 14.63 24.24 2.00
N SER A 449 13.82 24.13 0.96
CA SER A 449 12.87 23.04 0.76
C SER A 449 12.70 22.80 -0.73
N VAL A 450 12.67 21.54 -1.14
CA VAL A 450 12.51 21.11 -2.53
C VAL A 450 11.50 19.97 -2.63
N LEU A 451 10.75 19.95 -3.73
CA LEU A 451 9.77 18.93 -4.04
C LEU A 451 9.74 18.69 -5.55
N ALA A 452 10.18 17.53 -6.00
CA ALA A 452 10.01 17.06 -7.37
C ALA A 452 8.63 16.44 -7.55
N ARG A 453 7.85 16.93 -8.51
CA ARG A 453 6.55 16.37 -8.89
C ARG A 453 6.36 16.54 -10.40
N GLY A 454 6.28 15.42 -11.12
CA GLY A 454 6.19 15.43 -12.57
C GLY A 454 7.45 16.00 -13.24
N GLU A 455 7.27 16.97 -14.13
CA GLU A 455 8.35 17.62 -14.91
C GLU A 455 9.02 18.80 -14.18
N TYR A 456 8.57 19.10 -12.96
CA TYR A 456 9.00 20.29 -12.22
C TYR A 456 9.51 19.94 -10.82
N CYS A 457 10.54 20.67 -10.39
CA CYS A 457 10.98 20.74 -9.01
C CYS A 457 10.57 22.10 -8.43
N TYR A 458 9.72 22.09 -7.42
CA TYR A 458 9.26 23.26 -6.69
C TYR A 458 10.21 23.52 -5.53
N ALA A 459 10.50 24.78 -5.22
CA ALA A 459 11.42 25.14 -4.16
C ALA A 459 11.00 26.40 -3.39
N ALA A 460 11.26 26.40 -2.09
CA ALA A 460 11.28 27.60 -1.27
C ALA A 460 12.73 28.12 -1.17
N CYS A 461 12.96 29.33 -1.66
CA CYS A 461 14.29 29.89 -1.90
C CYS A 461 14.62 31.10 -0.98
N GLY A 462 14.12 31.13 0.25
CA GLY A 462 14.39 32.22 1.20
C GLY A 462 13.97 33.57 0.63
N GLU A 463 14.88 34.54 0.60
CA GLU A 463 14.63 35.89 0.06
C GLU A 463 14.33 35.91 -1.45
N ALA A 464 14.68 34.85 -2.19
CA ALA A 464 14.32 34.71 -3.60
C ALA A 464 12.87 34.22 -3.81
N GLY A 465 12.13 33.97 -2.74
CA GLY A 465 10.73 33.56 -2.78
C GLY A 465 10.53 32.11 -3.20
N ILE A 466 9.43 31.81 -3.88
CA ILE A 466 9.11 30.47 -4.38
C ILE A 466 9.60 30.38 -5.81
N ARG A 467 10.27 29.28 -6.17
CA ARG A 467 10.81 29.08 -7.53
C ARG A 467 10.47 27.68 -8.02
N LEU A 468 10.29 27.56 -9.33
CA LEU A 468 10.05 26.30 -10.00
C LEU A 468 11.14 26.07 -11.03
N PHE A 469 11.66 24.85 -11.05
CA PHE A 469 12.67 24.39 -11.98
C PHE A 469 12.07 23.35 -12.90
N ASP A 470 12.15 23.58 -14.21
CA ASP A 470 11.94 22.56 -15.22
C ASP A 470 13.11 21.58 -15.16
N ILE A 471 12.76 20.35 -14.78
CA ILE A 471 13.68 19.22 -14.62
C ILE A 471 13.48 18.16 -15.71
N ALA A 472 12.61 18.44 -16.68
CA ALA A 472 12.36 17.55 -17.80
C ALA A 472 13.62 17.38 -18.64
N PHE A 473 13.78 16.17 -19.20
CA PHE A 473 14.82 15.86 -20.18
C PHE A 473 16.26 16.13 -19.68
N ILE A 474 16.53 16.06 -18.38
CA ILE A 474 17.84 16.45 -17.82
C ILE A 474 19.02 15.67 -18.42
N ASP A 475 18.81 14.45 -18.92
CA ASP A 475 19.88 13.69 -19.58
C ASP A 475 20.22 14.19 -21.00
N HIS A 476 19.29 14.86 -21.67
CA HIS A 476 19.38 15.26 -23.08
C HIS A 476 18.70 16.60 -23.38
N LYS A 477 18.78 17.56 -22.44
CA LYS A 477 18.31 18.91 -22.70
C LYS A 477 19.23 19.57 -23.74
N GLY A 478 18.64 20.20 -24.77
CA GLY A 478 19.35 20.67 -25.97
C GLY A 478 20.30 21.86 -25.78
N PHE A 479 20.65 22.21 -24.55
CA PHE A 479 21.56 23.28 -24.18
C PHE A 479 22.24 22.98 -22.83
N SER A 480 23.33 23.69 -22.52
CA SER A 480 24.25 23.29 -21.44
C SER A 480 23.65 23.36 -20.03
N GLU A 481 22.79 24.33 -19.76
CA GLU A 481 22.09 24.47 -18.47
C GLU A 481 20.86 23.54 -18.45
N ARG A 482 20.97 22.40 -17.75
CA ARG A 482 19.98 21.31 -17.89
C ARG A 482 18.75 21.45 -16.99
N ILE A 483 18.87 22.23 -15.93
CA ILE A 483 17.79 22.61 -15.03
C ILE A 483 17.45 24.05 -15.37
N THR A 484 16.17 24.39 -15.60
CA THR A 484 15.82 25.72 -16.13
C THR A 484 14.63 26.37 -15.44
N THR A 485 14.62 27.70 -15.42
CA THR A 485 13.57 28.51 -14.75
C THR A 485 12.68 29.26 -15.74
N ALA A 486 12.90 29.07 -17.04
CA ALA A 486 12.05 29.62 -18.11
C ALA A 486 12.24 28.79 -19.39
N PRO A 487 11.58 27.63 -19.52
CA PRO A 487 11.82 26.70 -20.63
C PRO A 487 11.45 27.27 -22.01
N VAL A 488 10.52 28.24 -22.08
CA VAL A 488 10.09 28.86 -23.34
C VAL A 488 10.71 30.23 -23.57
N SER A 489 10.62 31.15 -22.60
CA SER A 489 11.17 32.50 -22.72
C SER A 489 11.35 33.19 -21.37
N PRO A 490 12.55 33.72 -21.05
CA PRO A 490 12.78 34.49 -19.81
C PRO A 490 11.97 35.79 -19.70
N ILE A 491 11.46 36.33 -20.81
CA ILE A 491 10.67 37.57 -20.84
C ILE A 491 9.17 37.26 -20.81
N GLY A 492 8.78 36.10 -21.36
CA GLY A 492 7.38 35.69 -21.51
C GLY A 492 6.87 34.81 -20.38
N GLN A 493 7.69 33.95 -19.78
CA GLN A 493 7.29 32.95 -18.78
C GLN A 493 8.03 33.17 -17.47
N LYS A 494 7.31 33.16 -16.34
CA LYS A 494 7.87 33.40 -15.00
C LYS A 494 7.60 32.21 -14.08
N PHE A 495 8.63 31.43 -13.78
CA PHE A 495 8.58 30.33 -12.81
C PHE A 495 9.13 30.73 -11.44
N TYR A 496 8.69 31.88 -10.95
CA TYR A 496 8.96 32.29 -9.60
C TYR A 496 7.83 33.19 -9.07
N ILE A 497 7.63 33.16 -7.75
CA ILE A 497 6.80 34.09 -7.01
C ILE A 497 7.71 34.77 -6.00
N ARG A 498 7.83 36.09 -6.10
CA ARG A 498 8.62 36.87 -5.13
C ARG A 498 7.85 37.02 -3.84
N THR A 499 8.43 36.51 -2.76
CA THR A 499 7.91 36.67 -1.40
C THR A 499 9.04 37.17 -0.49
N PRO A 500 8.73 37.72 0.70
CA PRO A 500 9.76 38.25 1.59
C PRO A 500 10.80 37.23 2.08
N PHE A 501 10.38 36.02 2.43
CA PHE A 501 11.25 34.92 2.86
C PHE A 501 10.49 33.58 2.85
N ALA A 502 10.53 32.84 1.73
CA ALA A 502 9.91 31.52 1.60
C ALA A 502 10.69 30.44 2.38
N THR A 503 9.98 29.58 3.12
CA THR A 503 10.59 28.57 4.01
C THR A 503 10.35 27.13 3.59
N SER A 504 9.16 26.80 3.08
CA SER A 504 8.81 25.42 2.68
C SER A 504 7.87 25.41 1.50
N VAL A 505 7.91 24.32 0.72
CA VAL A 505 6.91 23.97 -0.30
C VAL A 505 6.36 22.57 -0.02
N ALA A 506 5.10 22.34 -0.33
CA ALA A 506 4.43 21.05 -0.20
C ALA A 506 3.36 20.88 -1.29
N ALA A 507 3.16 19.63 -1.70
CA ALA A 507 2.00 19.21 -2.47
C ALA A 507 1.20 18.21 -1.63
N PRO A 508 -0.09 17.99 -1.92
CA PRO A 508 -0.87 16.92 -1.29
C PRO A 508 -0.31 15.51 -1.53
N THR A 509 0.51 15.35 -2.57
CA THR A 509 1.19 14.10 -2.94
C THR A 509 2.32 14.36 -3.94
N THR A 510 3.28 13.43 -4.03
CA THR A 510 4.39 13.45 -5.01
C THR A 510 4.01 12.86 -6.37
N ILE A 511 2.89 12.15 -6.46
CA ILE A 511 2.25 11.80 -7.74
C ILE A 511 1.43 12.98 -8.24
N ALA A 512 1.28 13.11 -9.56
CA ALA A 512 0.67 14.31 -10.15
C ALA A 512 -0.71 14.01 -10.76
N PRO A 513 -1.80 13.94 -9.96
CA PRO A 513 -3.14 13.97 -10.52
C PRO A 513 -3.47 15.38 -11.02
N ASP A 514 -4.14 15.45 -12.18
CA ASP A 514 -4.47 16.65 -12.92
C ASP A 514 -6.00 16.87 -12.91
N PRO A 515 -6.51 17.79 -12.07
CA PRO A 515 -7.94 18.09 -12.00
C PRO A 515 -8.49 18.89 -13.18
N THR A 516 -7.66 19.24 -14.17
CA THR A 516 -8.08 20.00 -15.35
C THR A 516 -8.52 19.11 -16.52
N ARG A 517 -8.29 17.79 -16.42
CA ARG A 517 -8.64 16.84 -17.48
C ARG A 517 -10.15 16.65 -17.61
N THR A 518 -10.56 16.24 -18.80
CA THR A 518 -11.97 15.92 -19.08
C THR A 518 -12.25 14.49 -18.63
N HIS A 519 -13.36 14.32 -17.90
CA HIS A 519 -13.77 13.01 -17.41
C HIS A 519 -14.75 12.31 -18.35
N ASP A 520 -14.60 11.00 -18.55
CA ASP A 520 -15.59 10.13 -19.18
C ASP A 520 -16.48 9.50 -18.10
N PRO A 521 -17.78 9.87 -18.03
CA PRO A 521 -18.71 9.29 -17.05
C PRO A 521 -18.82 7.77 -17.13
N ALA A 522 -18.47 7.13 -18.26
CA ALA A 522 -18.50 5.68 -18.41
C ALA A 522 -17.42 4.96 -17.59
N ASN A 523 -16.36 5.65 -17.18
CA ASN A 523 -15.30 5.06 -16.34
C ASN A 523 -15.71 4.93 -14.87
N HIS A 524 -16.73 5.68 -14.43
CA HIS A 524 -17.20 5.73 -13.04
C HIS A 524 -16.07 6.10 -12.06
N GLU A 525 -15.08 6.87 -12.51
CA GLU A 525 -14.00 7.40 -11.68
C GLU A 525 -14.49 8.62 -10.88
N ALA A 526 -13.88 8.86 -9.73
CA ALA A 526 -14.15 10.06 -8.93
C ALA A 526 -13.49 11.29 -9.57
N ASP A 527 -14.06 12.47 -9.34
CA ASP A 527 -13.42 13.72 -9.72
C ASP A 527 -12.09 13.91 -8.96
N VAL A 528 -11.06 14.39 -9.64
CA VAL A 528 -9.81 14.78 -8.98
C VAL A 528 -10.06 16.06 -8.19
N HIS A 529 -9.80 16.01 -6.88
CA HIS A 529 -10.06 17.14 -6.00
C HIS A 529 -9.20 18.37 -6.34
N SER A 530 -9.74 19.59 -6.20
CA SER A 530 -9.05 20.82 -6.61
C SER A 530 -7.75 21.10 -5.85
N ILE A 531 -7.59 20.58 -4.62
CA ILE A 531 -6.35 20.69 -3.82
C ILE A 531 -5.10 20.24 -4.60
N TYR A 532 -5.25 19.28 -5.52
CA TYR A 532 -4.15 18.75 -6.30
C TYR A 532 -3.66 19.73 -7.39
N ALA A 533 -4.48 20.72 -7.74
CA ALA A 533 -4.07 21.83 -8.62
C ALA A 533 -3.10 22.80 -7.94
N TYR A 534 -2.88 22.70 -6.62
CA TYR A 534 -2.08 23.66 -5.88
C TYR A 534 -0.73 23.10 -5.42
N ILE A 535 0.21 24.02 -5.27
CA ILE A 535 1.38 23.89 -4.41
C ILE A 535 1.18 24.84 -3.23
N TYR A 536 1.45 24.35 -2.03
CA TYR A 536 1.32 25.11 -0.79
C TYR A 536 2.71 25.49 -0.34
N ALA A 537 2.90 26.77 0.01
CA ALA A 537 4.19 27.26 0.46
C ALA A 537 4.04 28.08 1.73
N THR A 538 5.09 28.10 2.56
CA THR A 538 5.15 28.97 3.73
C THR A 538 6.17 30.08 3.55
N ASP A 539 5.89 31.22 4.15
CA ASP A 539 6.76 32.39 4.19
C ASP A 539 6.76 33.00 5.60
N ARG A 540 7.93 33.45 6.07
CA ARG A 540 8.08 33.96 7.46
C ARG A 540 7.23 35.19 7.77
N LYS A 541 6.83 35.97 6.77
CA LYS A 541 6.00 37.17 6.94
C LYS A 541 4.59 36.97 6.41
N LEU A 542 4.46 36.29 5.27
CA LEU A 542 3.18 36.13 4.58
C LEU A 542 2.36 34.94 5.09
N GLY A 543 2.93 34.01 5.86
CA GLY A 543 2.23 32.82 6.35
C GLY A 543 2.09 31.76 5.26
N LEU A 544 0.89 31.21 5.09
CA LEU A 544 0.61 30.18 4.09
C LEU A 544 0.25 30.83 2.74
N ILE A 545 0.79 30.30 1.64
CA ILE A 545 0.57 30.77 0.28
C ILE A 545 0.08 29.59 -0.56
N MET A 546 -1.07 29.76 -1.22
CA MET A 546 -1.61 28.81 -2.20
C MET A 546 -1.19 29.26 -3.60
N VAL A 547 -0.47 28.39 -4.28
CA VAL A 547 0.08 28.63 -5.62
C VAL A 547 -0.65 27.73 -6.61
N GLY A 548 -1.42 28.32 -7.52
CA GLY A 548 -2.03 27.59 -8.62
C GLY A 548 -0.97 26.99 -9.53
N ALA A 549 -0.94 25.66 -9.63
CA ALA A 549 0.07 24.88 -10.33
C ALA A 549 -0.53 23.79 -11.22
N GLY A 550 -1.86 23.76 -11.39
CA GLY A 550 -2.55 22.77 -12.23
C GLY A 550 -2.19 22.87 -13.71
N THR A 551 -1.91 24.07 -14.21
CA THR A 551 -1.42 24.29 -15.59
C THR A 551 -0.11 23.57 -15.87
N LEU A 552 0.72 23.36 -14.84
CA LEU A 552 1.97 22.62 -14.98
C LEU A 552 1.76 21.11 -15.19
N LEU A 553 0.52 20.62 -15.09
CA LEU A 553 0.16 19.21 -15.26
C LEU A 553 -0.69 18.95 -16.52
N ASP A 554 -1.24 20.00 -17.14
CA ASP A 554 -2.22 19.90 -18.23
C ASP A 554 -1.58 19.60 -19.61
N GLY A 555 -0.25 19.66 -19.70
CA GLY A 555 0.53 19.41 -20.93
C GLY A 555 0.55 20.59 -21.91
N ASN A 556 0.09 21.78 -21.53
CA ASN A 556 0.08 22.99 -22.33
C ASN A 556 1.14 24.00 -21.86
N PRO A 557 2.35 24.04 -22.45
CA PRO A 557 3.39 24.95 -21.99
C PRO A 557 3.06 26.45 -22.19
N LEU A 558 2.02 26.79 -22.96
CA LEU A 558 1.67 28.19 -23.27
C LEU A 558 0.92 28.91 -22.14
N ASN A 559 0.35 28.19 -21.17
CA ASN A 559 -0.39 28.76 -20.04
C ASN A 559 0.32 28.57 -18.68
N ASN A 560 1.59 28.13 -18.71
CA ASN A 560 2.43 27.88 -17.54
C ASN A 560 2.92 29.20 -16.92
N TYR A 561 1.99 29.94 -16.32
CA TYR A 561 2.24 31.12 -15.51
C TYR A 561 1.90 30.79 -14.06
N VAL A 562 2.79 31.14 -13.15
CA VAL A 562 2.65 30.80 -11.73
C VAL A 562 2.49 32.09 -10.95
N GLU A 563 1.38 32.20 -10.23
CA GLU A 563 1.06 33.35 -9.39
C GLU A 563 0.47 32.90 -8.04
N PRO A 564 0.64 33.69 -6.98
CA PRO A 564 -0.03 33.41 -5.71
C PRO A 564 -1.53 33.64 -5.90
N GLU A 565 -2.33 32.60 -5.73
CA GLU A 565 -3.79 32.73 -5.82
C GLU A 565 -4.37 33.28 -4.53
N LEU A 566 -3.82 32.86 -3.39
CA LEU A 566 -4.19 33.38 -2.08
C LEU A 566 -3.01 33.31 -1.10
N THR A 567 -2.92 34.33 -0.24
CA THR A 567 -2.02 34.37 0.91
C THR A 567 -2.86 34.44 2.19
N PHE A 568 -2.57 33.60 3.16
CA PHE A 568 -3.34 33.43 4.38
C PHE A 568 -2.46 33.53 5.63
N ASN A 569 -2.67 34.59 6.41
CA ASN A 569 -2.01 34.81 7.71
C ASN A 569 -2.93 35.61 8.65
N PRO A 570 -3.99 34.98 9.19
CA PRO A 570 -4.98 35.68 10.00
C PRO A 570 -4.34 36.25 11.26
N GLN A 571 -4.44 37.58 11.42
CA GLN A 571 -3.87 38.34 12.55
C GLN A 571 -2.37 38.07 12.83
N GLY A 572 -1.60 37.62 11.82
CA GLY A 572 -0.18 37.31 12.00
C GLY A 572 0.10 35.99 12.73
N LEU A 573 -0.89 35.10 12.86
CA LEU A 573 -0.74 33.80 13.55
C LEU A 573 0.37 32.92 12.96
N LEU A 574 0.61 33.02 11.65
CA LEU A 574 1.61 32.24 10.92
C LEU A 574 2.93 32.99 10.75
N ASN A 575 3.16 34.08 11.50
CA ASN A 575 4.45 34.78 11.48
C ASN A 575 5.57 33.82 11.91
N GLY A 576 6.59 33.70 11.06
CA GLY A 576 7.70 32.78 11.25
C GLY A 576 7.41 31.34 10.82
N ALA A 577 6.37 31.08 10.01
CA ALA A 577 6.11 29.74 9.47
C ALA A 577 7.37 29.14 8.83
N GLU A 578 7.74 27.94 9.27
CA GLU A 578 8.98 27.26 8.87
C GLU A 578 8.70 26.05 7.97
N SER A 579 7.61 25.32 8.19
CA SER A 579 7.22 24.18 7.34
C SER A 579 5.71 24.06 7.15
N VAL A 580 5.31 23.40 6.06
CA VAL A 580 3.93 22.97 5.80
C VAL A 580 3.91 21.53 5.32
N THR A 581 2.96 20.75 5.83
CA THR A 581 2.63 19.40 5.36
C THR A 581 1.14 19.35 5.05
N ILE A 582 0.76 18.72 3.94
CA ILE A 582 -0.65 18.55 3.56
C ILE A 582 -1.12 17.17 3.98
N VAL A 583 -2.22 17.11 4.72
CA VAL A 583 -2.78 15.88 5.27
C VAL A 583 -4.27 15.84 4.88
N GLY A 584 -4.59 15.09 3.82
CA GLY A 584 -5.88 15.17 3.15
C GLY A 584 -6.20 16.61 2.73
N THR A 585 -7.30 17.15 3.27
CA THR A 585 -7.79 18.51 3.01
C THR A 585 -7.39 19.51 4.10
N TYR A 586 -6.30 19.23 4.83
CA TYR A 586 -5.76 20.11 5.87
C TYR A 586 -4.30 20.49 5.60
N ALA A 587 -3.94 21.74 5.86
CA ALA A 587 -2.55 22.19 5.92
C ALA A 587 -2.09 22.27 7.37
N TYR A 588 -1.01 21.55 7.68
CA TYR A 588 -0.37 21.50 8.99
C TYR A 588 0.87 22.37 8.92
N VAL A 589 0.81 23.55 9.54
CA VAL A 589 1.86 24.57 9.46
C VAL A 589 2.60 24.67 10.78
N CYS A 590 3.91 24.38 10.75
CA CYS A 590 4.79 24.59 11.90
C CYS A 590 5.29 26.04 11.92
N CYS A 591 5.04 26.73 13.02
CA CYS A 591 5.49 28.11 13.21
C CYS A 591 5.80 28.38 14.69
N PRO A 592 6.34 29.56 15.04
CA PRO A 592 6.52 29.94 16.43
C PRO A 592 5.26 29.86 17.27
N ALA A 593 4.04 29.98 16.72
CA ALA A 593 2.82 29.81 17.52
C ALA A 593 2.57 28.35 17.95
N GLY A 594 3.22 27.38 17.32
CA GLY A 594 3.01 25.94 17.50
C GLY A 594 2.70 25.26 16.17
N LEU A 595 1.87 24.22 16.20
CA LEU A 595 1.32 23.60 14.98
C LEU A 595 -0.07 24.18 14.72
N VAL A 596 -0.23 24.89 13.61
CA VAL A 596 -1.51 25.47 13.19
C VAL A 596 -2.15 24.58 12.14
N VAL A 597 -3.38 24.13 12.39
CA VAL A 597 -4.17 23.30 11.49
C VAL A 597 -5.17 24.17 10.75
N ILE A 598 -5.09 24.12 9.42
CA ILE A 598 -5.86 24.97 8.50
C ILE A 598 -6.68 24.07 7.58
N ASP A 599 -7.98 24.31 7.51
CA ASP A 599 -8.85 23.72 6.50
C ASP A 599 -8.50 24.30 5.13
N ILE A 600 -8.26 23.43 4.15
CA ILE A 600 -8.00 23.78 2.74
C ILE A 600 -8.90 22.98 1.79
N GLN A 601 -10.06 22.48 2.26
CA GLN A 601 -11.07 21.83 1.42
C GLN A 601 -11.44 22.70 0.22
N ASP A 602 -11.60 24.00 0.43
CA ASP A 602 -11.60 25.02 -0.62
C ASP A 602 -10.32 25.84 -0.48
N PRO A 603 -9.29 25.62 -1.34
CA PRO A 603 -8.02 26.34 -1.26
C PRO A 603 -8.15 27.87 -1.38
N THR A 604 -9.28 28.36 -1.91
CA THR A 604 -9.57 29.80 -2.05
C THR A 604 -10.21 30.40 -0.79
N LYS A 605 -10.63 29.57 0.18
CA LYS A 605 -11.28 29.97 1.43
C LYS A 605 -10.75 29.19 2.64
N PRO A 606 -9.45 29.25 2.92
CA PRO A 606 -8.87 28.57 4.07
C PRO A 606 -9.37 29.15 5.40
N CYS A 607 -9.42 28.30 6.43
CA CYS A 607 -9.72 28.75 7.79
C CYS A 607 -8.90 28.01 8.84
N VAL A 608 -8.53 28.71 9.91
CA VAL A 608 -7.82 28.09 11.04
C VAL A 608 -8.83 27.31 11.88
N LEU A 609 -8.54 26.04 12.15
CA LEU A 609 -9.38 25.18 12.97
C LEU A 609 -8.85 25.05 14.40
N THR A 610 -7.54 24.81 14.53
CA THR A 610 -6.90 24.54 15.83
C THR A 610 -5.43 24.97 15.79
N THR A 611 -4.90 25.29 16.96
CA THR A 611 -3.47 25.52 17.17
C THR A 611 -3.03 24.72 18.38
N ILE A 612 -2.07 23.82 18.18
CA ILE A 612 -1.39 23.12 19.27
C ILE A 612 -0.22 24.01 19.70
N GLY A 613 -0.34 24.62 20.86
CA GLY A 613 0.53 25.72 21.27
C GLY A 613 1.85 25.28 21.87
N LYS A 614 2.58 26.30 22.35
CA LYS A 614 3.93 26.18 22.93
C LYS A 614 4.00 25.36 24.22
N GLU A 615 2.87 25.13 24.86
CA GLU A 615 2.76 24.26 26.03
C GLU A 615 3.19 22.83 25.72
N PHE A 616 2.99 22.37 24.48
CA PHE A 616 3.39 21.04 24.03
C PHE A 616 4.43 21.06 22.89
N LEU A 617 4.31 21.99 21.92
CA LEU A 617 5.18 22.09 20.74
C LEU A 617 6.02 23.37 20.79
N LYS A 618 7.31 23.26 21.13
CA LYS A 618 8.22 24.40 21.23
C LYS A 618 8.97 24.62 19.92
N ASN A 619 8.55 25.65 19.17
CA ASN A 619 9.10 25.99 17.85
C ASN A 619 9.20 24.75 16.95
N PRO A 620 8.07 24.10 16.63
CA PRO A 620 8.06 22.93 15.78
C PRO A 620 8.67 23.26 14.41
N ARG A 621 9.40 22.30 13.84
CA ARG A 621 10.22 22.46 12.62
C ARG A 621 9.72 21.61 11.45
N ALA A 622 9.19 20.43 11.74
CA ALA A 622 8.70 19.49 10.74
C ALA A 622 7.60 18.62 11.33
N VAL A 623 6.68 18.16 10.50
CA VAL A 623 5.62 17.22 10.86
C VAL A 623 5.41 16.20 9.73
N GLN A 624 5.36 14.92 10.11
CA GLN A 624 4.99 13.82 9.22
C GLN A 624 3.77 13.09 9.80
N VAL A 625 2.80 12.76 8.97
CA VAL A 625 1.62 11.97 9.36
C VAL A 625 1.69 10.58 8.75
N GLN A 626 1.33 9.57 9.55
CA GLN A 626 1.03 8.24 9.04
C GLN A 626 -0.24 7.73 9.73
N PHE A 627 -1.33 7.65 8.97
CA PHE A 627 -2.64 7.22 9.44
C PHE A 627 -3.11 8.01 10.68
N ARG A 628 -3.15 7.41 11.88
CA ARG A 628 -3.74 8.04 13.08
C ARG A 628 -2.79 8.89 13.90
N TYR A 629 -1.51 8.96 13.53
CA TYR A 629 -0.51 9.67 14.33
C TYR A 629 0.32 10.63 13.49
N ALA A 630 0.62 11.78 14.08
CA ALA A 630 1.55 12.75 13.56
C ALA A 630 2.80 12.80 14.46
N PHE A 631 3.96 12.94 13.81
CA PHE A 631 5.28 12.96 14.43
C PHE A 631 5.88 14.33 14.14
N VAL A 632 6.12 15.13 15.19
CA VAL A 632 6.55 16.52 15.08
C VAL A 632 7.93 16.68 15.70
N CYS A 633 8.90 17.17 14.93
CA CYS A 633 10.18 17.58 15.47
C CYS A 633 10.09 19.01 16.00
N ASP A 634 10.55 19.22 17.22
CA ASP A 634 10.62 20.54 17.86
C ASP A 634 11.97 20.72 18.60
N GLU A 635 12.14 21.81 19.34
CA GLU A 635 13.40 22.09 20.06
C GLU A 635 13.77 21.07 21.14
N GLU A 636 12.82 20.27 21.62
CA GLU A 636 13.03 19.31 22.71
C GLU A 636 13.16 17.87 22.22
N GLY A 637 12.75 17.60 20.99
CA GLY A 637 12.90 16.30 20.35
C GLY A 637 11.74 15.94 19.43
N LEU A 638 11.31 14.68 19.49
CA LEU A 638 10.21 14.16 18.70
C LEU A 638 8.93 14.08 19.54
N LYS A 639 7.88 14.78 19.12
CA LYS A 639 6.56 14.81 19.75
C LYS A 639 5.60 13.95 18.93
N VAL A 640 4.64 13.30 19.60
CA VAL A 640 3.59 12.51 18.95
C VAL A 640 2.23 13.11 19.25
N LEU A 641 1.43 13.27 18.20
CA LEU A 641 0.04 13.70 18.26
C LEU A 641 -0.87 12.58 17.73
N ASN A 642 -2.02 12.39 18.36
CA ASN A 642 -3.12 11.62 17.80
C ASN A 642 -3.88 12.51 16.81
N VAL A 643 -3.99 12.09 15.56
CA VAL A 643 -4.67 12.78 14.46
C VAL A 643 -5.82 11.95 13.89
N THR A 644 -6.41 11.07 14.70
CA THR A 644 -7.67 10.37 14.34
C THR A 644 -8.75 11.37 13.90
N ASN A 645 -8.76 12.56 14.51
CA ASN A 645 -9.42 13.75 13.99
C ASN A 645 -8.37 14.70 13.37
N LEU A 646 -8.32 14.75 12.04
CA LEU A 646 -7.36 15.59 11.30
C LEU A 646 -7.54 17.09 11.55
N ALA A 647 -8.75 17.53 11.90
CA ALA A 647 -9.05 18.93 12.20
C ALA A 647 -8.59 19.38 13.60
N GLY A 648 -8.39 18.44 14.52
CA GLY A 648 -8.05 18.71 15.92
C GLY A 648 -7.10 17.65 16.47
N PRO A 649 -5.79 17.75 16.17
CA PRO A 649 -4.77 16.87 16.74
C PRO A 649 -4.71 16.96 18.27
N GLU A 650 -4.38 15.85 18.93
CA GLU A 650 -4.27 15.79 20.39
C GLU A 650 -2.86 15.35 20.83
N PRO A 651 -2.22 16.07 21.77
CA PRO A 651 -0.94 15.65 22.35
C PRO A 651 -0.98 14.26 23.00
N VAL A 652 0.03 13.42 22.71
CA VAL A 652 0.14 12.07 23.27
C VAL A 652 1.39 11.92 24.14
N THR A 653 2.57 12.03 23.52
CA THR A 653 3.85 11.74 24.18
C THR A 653 5.00 12.50 23.52
N ALA A 654 6.18 12.44 24.15
CA ALA A 654 7.39 13.08 23.66
C ALA A 654 8.61 12.20 23.93
N LEU A 655 9.49 12.09 22.93
CA LEU A 655 10.79 11.46 23.02
C LEU A 655 11.87 12.54 22.91
N LYS A 656 12.71 12.65 23.94
CA LYS A 656 13.76 13.67 23.98
C LYS A 656 14.88 13.34 23.00
N ILE A 657 15.19 14.29 22.10
CA ILE A 657 16.28 14.23 21.13
C ILE A 657 16.92 15.62 21.10
N ARG A 658 18.26 15.72 21.16
CA ARG A 658 18.93 17.00 21.43
C ARG A 658 18.80 18.00 20.29
N ASP A 659 18.80 17.52 19.05
CA ASP A 659 18.81 18.34 17.83
C ASP A 659 17.94 17.69 16.75
N ALA A 660 16.65 17.51 17.05
CA ALA A 660 15.69 17.01 16.08
C ALA A 660 15.34 18.12 15.07
N ARG A 661 15.78 17.98 13.82
CA ARG A 661 15.59 18.99 12.76
C ARG A 661 14.44 18.64 11.82
N ASN A 662 14.36 17.38 11.42
CA ASN A 662 13.35 16.88 10.49
C ASN A 662 12.98 15.42 10.81
N VAL A 663 11.88 14.90 10.26
CA VAL A 663 11.43 13.52 10.44
C VAL A 663 10.85 12.96 9.14
N TYR A 664 11.22 11.72 8.83
CA TYR A 664 10.61 10.92 7.77
C TYR A 664 10.06 9.63 8.38
N VAL A 665 8.76 9.36 8.25
CA VAL A 665 8.15 8.16 8.81
C VAL A 665 7.93 7.17 7.68
N ALA A 666 8.46 5.96 7.82
CA ALA A 666 8.25 4.87 6.89
C ALA A 666 7.91 3.58 7.63
N ARG A 667 6.66 3.14 7.48
CA ARG A 667 6.07 2.00 8.20
C ARG A 667 6.24 2.15 9.72
N ASN A 668 7.02 1.27 10.36
CA ASN A 668 7.18 1.21 11.82
C ASN A 668 8.34 2.07 12.34
N TYR A 669 9.04 2.81 11.49
CA TYR A 669 10.18 3.61 11.90
C TYR A 669 10.03 5.07 11.52
N ALA A 670 10.41 5.95 12.44
CA ALA A 670 10.64 7.36 12.19
C ALA A 670 12.15 7.64 12.10
N TYR A 671 12.58 8.23 11.00
CA TYR A 671 13.95 8.60 10.69
C TYR A 671 14.09 10.09 10.97
N VAL A 672 14.74 10.42 12.10
CA VAL A 672 14.91 11.78 12.57
C VAL A 672 16.28 12.30 12.15
N ALA A 673 16.31 13.44 11.47
CA ALA A 673 17.51 14.20 11.21
C ALA A 673 18.01 14.80 12.52
N GLY A 674 19.02 14.16 13.14
CA GLY A 674 19.52 14.46 14.49
C GLY A 674 20.65 15.49 14.53
N GLY A 675 20.84 16.28 13.46
CA GLY A 675 21.91 17.27 13.35
C GLY A 675 23.27 16.66 13.66
N HIS A 676 23.86 17.09 14.77
CA HIS A 676 25.17 16.64 15.24
C HIS A 676 25.24 15.18 15.72
N GLU A 677 24.10 14.52 15.99
CA GLU A 677 24.06 13.11 16.39
C GLU A 677 24.05 12.17 15.18
N GLY A 678 23.86 12.69 13.97
CA GLY A 678 23.65 11.91 12.75
C GLY A 678 22.17 11.56 12.53
N LEU A 679 21.92 10.37 11.98
CA LEU A 679 20.58 9.85 11.72
C LEU A 679 20.09 9.05 12.94
N ILE A 680 18.96 9.46 13.52
CA ILE A 680 18.33 8.77 14.66
C ILE A 680 17.13 7.98 14.13
N ILE A 681 17.13 6.67 14.31
CA ILE A 681 16.03 5.79 13.91
C ILE A 681 15.23 5.43 15.16
N VAL A 682 13.95 5.80 15.16
CA VAL A 682 13.00 5.60 16.26
C VAL A 682 12.00 4.53 15.85
N ASP A 683 11.83 3.51 16.68
CA ASP A 683 10.73 2.54 16.53
C ASP A 683 9.43 3.21 17.01
N VAL A 684 8.48 3.30 16.09
CA VAL A 684 7.14 3.89 16.28
C VAL A 684 6.05 2.86 16.01
N THR A 685 6.36 1.57 16.13
CA THR A 685 5.41 0.45 15.98
C THR A 685 4.17 0.70 16.84
N ASN A 686 4.38 1.02 18.13
CA ASN A 686 3.38 1.65 18.98
C ASN A 686 3.67 3.16 19.08
N PRO A 687 2.91 4.03 18.41
CA PRO A 687 3.20 5.47 18.36
C PRO A 687 3.10 6.17 19.73
N GLU A 688 2.40 5.59 20.69
CA GLU A 688 2.24 6.16 22.04
C GLU A 688 3.41 5.83 22.96
N MET A 689 4.26 4.87 22.57
CA MET A 689 5.47 4.46 23.29
C MET A 689 6.69 4.39 22.35
N PRO A 690 7.08 5.50 21.69
CA PRO A 690 8.21 5.51 20.78
C PRO A 690 9.53 5.35 21.54
N HIS A 691 10.48 4.64 20.95
CA HIS A 691 11.82 4.48 21.53
C HIS A 691 12.92 4.48 20.46
N ILE A 692 14.11 4.96 20.82
CA ILE A 692 15.26 4.98 19.90
C ILE A 692 15.67 3.53 19.62
N HIS A 693 15.60 3.14 18.35
CA HIS A 693 16.10 1.84 17.87
C HIS A 693 17.62 1.88 17.69
N THR A 694 18.11 2.91 16.99
CA THR A 694 19.55 3.11 16.78
C THR A 694 19.88 4.57 16.45
N VAL A 695 21.13 4.96 16.69
CA VAL A 695 21.72 6.23 16.26
C VAL A 695 22.90 5.92 15.35
N TYR A 696 22.87 6.43 14.12
CA TYR A 696 23.87 6.17 13.11
C TYR A 696 24.53 7.47 12.63
N ASN A 697 25.83 7.59 12.86
CA ASN A 697 26.61 8.77 12.52
C ASN A 697 27.81 8.50 11.59
N ALA A 698 27.87 7.30 10.99
CA ALA A 698 28.97 6.86 10.13
C ALA A 698 30.37 7.12 10.73
N ASN A 699 30.58 6.75 12.01
CA ASN A 699 31.83 7.00 12.76
C ASN A 699 32.20 8.49 12.87
N GLY A 700 31.21 9.37 12.95
CA GLY A 700 31.38 10.82 13.07
C GLY A 700 31.43 11.56 11.73
N CYS A 701 31.38 10.86 10.59
CA CYS A 701 31.28 11.49 9.27
C CYS A 701 29.91 12.13 9.00
N MET A 702 28.88 11.75 9.76
CA MET A 702 27.56 12.39 9.73
C MET A 702 27.33 13.13 11.04
N ASN A 703 27.40 14.45 10.97
CA ASN A 703 27.37 15.34 12.14
C ASN A 703 26.70 16.69 11.86
N ASP A 704 25.98 16.82 10.75
CA ASP A 704 25.18 17.99 10.44
C ASP A 704 23.92 17.62 9.65
N VAL A 705 23.23 16.58 10.10
CA VAL A 705 22.07 16.02 9.39
C VAL A 705 20.85 16.95 9.50
N ASN A 706 20.46 17.53 8.37
CA ASN A 706 19.34 18.46 8.22
C ASN A 706 18.05 17.80 7.72
N ASP A 707 18.15 16.82 6.82
CA ASP A 707 16.99 16.16 6.20
C ASP A 707 17.28 14.70 5.81
N VAL A 708 16.23 13.90 5.68
CA VAL A 708 16.30 12.49 5.27
C VAL A 708 15.06 12.10 4.48
N LYS A 709 15.25 11.45 3.34
CA LYS A 709 14.19 10.83 2.52
C LYS A 709 14.55 9.40 2.18
N LEU A 710 13.55 8.52 2.07
CA LEU A 710 13.80 7.11 1.75
C LEU A 710 13.37 6.80 0.31
N GLY A 711 14.01 5.78 -0.25
CA GLY A 711 13.61 5.20 -1.52
C GLY A 711 13.95 3.72 -1.59
N ILE A 712 13.12 2.95 -2.27
CA ILE A 712 13.39 1.52 -2.51
C ILE A 712 13.73 1.28 -3.99
N TYR A 713 14.87 0.63 -4.20
CA TYR A 713 15.36 0.19 -5.51
C TYR A 713 15.48 -1.32 -5.48
N TYR A 714 14.76 -1.99 -6.38
CA TYR A 714 14.64 -3.45 -6.35
C TYR A 714 14.20 -3.96 -4.98
N ALA A 715 15.01 -4.82 -4.34
CA ALA A 715 14.74 -5.41 -3.03
C ALA A 715 15.40 -4.66 -1.85
N SER A 716 16.08 -3.54 -2.10
CA SER A 716 16.88 -2.82 -1.09
C SER A 716 16.31 -1.44 -0.80
N GLN A 717 16.27 -1.07 0.48
CA GLN A 717 15.85 0.26 0.91
C GLN A 717 17.06 1.15 1.19
N PHE A 718 16.96 2.42 0.82
CA PHE A 718 18.01 3.42 0.97
C PHE A 718 17.47 4.67 1.66
N ALA A 719 18.35 5.38 2.36
CA ALA A 719 18.12 6.74 2.87
C ALA A 719 19.05 7.72 2.16
N PHE A 720 18.49 8.84 1.73
CA PHE A 720 19.18 9.98 1.14
C PHE A 720 19.15 11.10 2.16
N VAL A 721 20.33 11.51 2.64
CA VAL A 721 20.47 12.35 3.84
C VAL A 721 21.20 13.63 3.45
N ALA A 722 20.58 14.78 3.70
CA ALA A 722 21.24 16.08 3.60
C ALA A 722 22.03 16.33 4.90
N ASP A 723 23.35 16.27 4.83
CA ASP A 723 24.27 16.33 5.98
C ASP A 723 25.04 17.67 6.03
N GLY A 724 24.37 18.77 5.67
CA GLY A 724 24.91 20.12 5.79
C GLY A 724 26.21 20.27 4.99
N HIS A 725 27.27 20.79 5.62
CA HIS A 725 28.59 20.95 4.98
C HIS A 725 29.23 19.64 4.49
N ASN A 726 28.75 18.50 4.97
CA ASN A 726 29.23 17.19 4.53
C ASN A 726 28.59 16.72 3.20
N GLY A 727 27.62 17.48 2.69
CA GLY A 727 26.92 17.21 1.44
C GLY A 727 25.81 16.15 1.54
N LEU A 728 25.51 15.51 0.42
CA LEU A 728 24.54 14.42 0.36
C LEU A 728 25.21 13.11 0.79
N ARG A 729 24.56 12.36 1.70
CA ARG A 729 24.93 10.98 2.04
C ARG A 729 23.88 10.01 1.53
N VAL A 730 24.32 8.89 0.98
CA VAL A 730 23.44 7.77 0.60
C VAL A 730 23.75 6.58 1.51
N LEU A 731 22.74 6.13 2.24
CA LEU A 731 22.82 4.99 3.14
C LEU A 731 22.01 3.83 2.56
N GLN A 732 22.54 2.63 2.63
CA GLN A 732 21.74 1.43 2.45
C GLN A 732 21.18 1.01 3.82
N LEU A 733 19.86 0.84 3.91
CA LEU A 733 19.16 0.47 5.15
C LEU A 733 18.88 -1.03 5.21
N THR A 734 18.51 -1.63 4.07
CA THR A 734 18.22 -3.07 3.98
C THR A 734 18.67 -3.62 2.63
N SER A 735 18.90 -4.92 2.58
CA SER A 735 19.27 -5.68 1.38
C SER A 735 18.75 -7.12 1.49
N PRO A 736 18.80 -7.93 0.41
CA PRO A 736 18.54 -9.37 0.50
C PRO A 736 19.43 -10.13 1.49
N GLU A 737 20.55 -9.53 1.92
CA GLU A 737 21.46 -10.09 2.92
C GLU A 737 21.04 -9.70 4.36
N THR A 738 20.10 -8.77 4.51
CA THR A 738 19.56 -8.37 5.81
C THR A 738 18.58 -9.44 6.31
N PRO A 739 18.74 -9.98 7.53
CA PRO A 739 17.79 -10.94 8.08
C PRO A 739 16.36 -10.37 8.13
N GLY A 740 15.40 -11.08 7.54
CA GLY A 740 13.99 -10.67 7.50
C GLY A 740 13.71 -9.48 6.57
N TYR A 741 14.51 -9.27 5.53
CA TYR A 741 14.31 -8.18 4.54
C TYR A 741 12.95 -8.23 3.81
N ASP A 742 12.34 -9.41 3.78
CA ASP A 742 11.05 -9.74 3.16
C ASP A 742 9.85 -9.47 4.08
N ALA A 743 10.08 -9.16 5.36
CA ALA A 743 9.03 -8.79 6.30
C ALA A 743 8.41 -7.42 5.94
N PHE A 744 7.21 -7.16 6.47
CA PHE A 744 6.59 -5.83 6.33
C PHE A 744 7.41 -4.72 6.99
N TYR A 745 8.13 -4.99 8.07
CA TYR A 745 8.95 -3.99 8.75
C TYR A 745 10.37 -4.54 8.99
N PRO A 746 11.19 -4.66 7.92
CA PRO A 746 12.55 -5.15 8.09
C PRO A 746 13.33 -4.20 9.00
N LYS A 747 14.18 -4.75 9.87
CA LYS A 747 14.99 -3.92 10.78
C LYS A 747 16.05 -3.16 9.97
N PRO A 748 16.09 -1.82 10.03
CA PRO A 748 17.06 -1.05 9.27
C PRO A 748 18.46 -1.21 9.88
N VAL A 749 19.43 -1.54 9.02
CA VAL A 749 20.85 -1.65 9.36
C VAL A 749 21.62 -0.65 8.49
N PRO A 750 21.60 0.65 8.85
CA PRO A 750 22.19 1.70 8.03
C PRO A 750 23.70 1.53 7.87
N TYR A 751 24.20 1.68 6.65
CA TYR A 751 25.62 1.90 6.38
C TYR A 751 25.81 2.83 5.18
N LEU A 752 26.88 3.64 5.22
CA LEU A 752 27.20 4.64 4.22
C LEU A 752 27.78 3.98 2.96
N ILE A 753 27.19 4.28 1.80
CA ILE A 753 27.60 3.70 0.51
C ILE A 753 28.06 4.73 -0.52
N ALA A 754 27.61 5.98 -0.38
CA ALA A 754 28.03 7.04 -1.28
C ALA A 754 27.91 8.43 -0.64
N THR A 755 28.73 9.36 -1.13
CA THR A 755 28.72 10.77 -0.73
C THR A 755 28.76 11.65 -1.98
N TYR A 756 28.05 12.77 -1.97
CA TYR A 756 28.28 13.86 -2.92
C TYR A 756 28.57 15.16 -2.16
N PRO A 757 29.81 15.68 -2.17
CA PRO A 757 30.11 16.98 -1.59
C PRO A 757 29.49 18.08 -2.44
N ILE A 758 28.88 19.07 -1.80
CA ILE A 758 28.41 20.26 -2.53
C ILE A 758 29.64 21.10 -2.90
N PRO A 759 29.76 21.58 -4.16
CA PRO A 759 30.83 22.48 -4.56
C PRO A 759 30.90 23.75 -3.68
N HIS A 760 32.04 24.43 -3.71
CA HIS A 760 32.24 25.72 -3.02
C HIS A 760 32.04 25.70 -1.49
N GLU A 761 32.23 24.54 -0.84
CA GLU A 761 31.98 24.34 0.61
C GLU A 761 30.50 24.53 0.99
N GLY A 762 29.60 24.34 0.01
CA GLY A 762 28.16 24.48 0.20
C GLY A 762 27.54 23.44 1.13
N GLU A 763 26.31 23.72 1.54
CA GLU A 763 25.59 22.93 2.55
C GLU A 763 24.39 22.21 1.93
N ALA A 764 24.30 20.89 2.06
CA ALA A 764 23.07 20.16 1.76
C ALA A 764 22.03 20.38 2.88
N LEU A 765 20.94 21.08 2.57
CA LEU A 765 19.90 21.42 3.55
C LEU A 765 18.66 20.53 3.45
N CYS A 766 18.26 20.13 2.25
CA CYS A 766 17.05 19.34 2.04
C CYS A 766 17.17 18.38 0.84
N VAL A 767 16.39 17.32 0.88
CA VAL A 767 16.25 16.34 -0.21
C VAL A 767 14.79 16.24 -0.62
N SER A 768 14.51 16.17 -1.92
CA SER A 768 13.14 15.95 -2.39
C SER A 768 12.68 14.56 -1.98
N GLU A 769 11.43 14.48 -1.52
CA GLU A 769 10.75 13.20 -1.38
C GLU A 769 10.63 12.50 -2.74
N GLY A 770 10.69 11.16 -2.71
CA GLY A 770 10.49 10.32 -3.88
C GLY A 770 9.02 10.15 -4.23
N VAL A 771 8.75 9.60 -5.42
CA VAL A 771 7.40 9.36 -5.91
C VAL A 771 6.71 8.27 -5.07
N ASP A 772 5.51 8.57 -4.59
CA ASP A 772 4.67 7.64 -3.83
C ASP A 772 4.20 6.50 -4.75
N ARG A 773 4.54 5.25 -4.39
CA ARG A 773 4.13 4.08 -5.20
C ARG A 773 3.01 3.27 -4.56
N ASP A 774 2.81 3.39 -3.26
CA ASP A 774 1.82 2.64 -2.48
C ASP A 774 0.69 3.50 -1.92
N ARG A 775 0.58 4.75 -2.40
CA ARG A 775 -0.49 5.70 -2.10
C ARG A 775 -1.49 5.77 -3.25
N ALA A 776 -2.76 5.56 -2.96
CA ALA A 776 -3.85 5.68 -3.94
C ALA A 776 -4.98 6.61 -3.48
N VAL A 777 -5.02 6.94 -2.19
CA VAL A 777 -6.02 7.79 -1.56
C VAL A 777 -5.36 8.64 -0.48
N ASP A 778 -5.83 9.88 -0.31
CA ASP A 778 -5.38 10.73 0.79
C ASP A 778 -6.15 10.44 2.09
N GLU A 779 -5.74 11.12 3.16
CA GLU A 779 -6.31 10.99 4.50
C GLU A 779 -7.76 11.50 4.58
N SER A 780 -8.21 12.31 3.62
CA SER A 780 -9.59 12.79 3.46
C SER A 780 -10.42 11.93 2.48
N GLY A 781 -9.88 10.81 1.99
CA GLY A 781 -10.59 9.88 1.12
C GLY A 781 -10.66 10.27 -0.36
N ASN A 782 -9.90 11.27 -0.81
CA ASN A 782 -9.83 11.65 -2.22
C ASN A 782 -8.94 10.66 -2.99
N GLN A 783 -9.43 10.17 -4.13
CA GLN A 783 -8.69 9.27 -5.00
C GLN A 783 -7.57 10.04 -5.74
N ILE A 784 -6.38 9.42 -5.80
CA ILE A 784 -5.17 10.01 -6.41
C ILE A 784 -4.68 9.18 -7.60
N ALA A 785 -5.01 7.88 -7.61
CA ALA A 785 -4.49 6.91 -8.58
C ALA A 785 -5.60 6.25 -9.40
N VAL A 786 -5.28 5.87 -10.63
CA VAL A 786 -6.19 5.16 -11.53
C VAL A 786 -6.37 3.69 -11.12
N PHE A 787 -7.58 3.16 -11.29
CA PHE A 787 -7.88 1.75 -11.06
C PHE A 787 -8.22 1.07 -12.39
N GLY A 788 -7.59 -0.07 -12.66
CA GLY A 788 -7.69 -0.75 -13.97
C GLY A 788 -9.05 -1.41 -14.28
N ARG A 789 -10.11 -1.14 -13.50
CA ARG A 789 -11.44 -1.76 -13.63
C ARG A 789 -12.50 -0.67 -13.52
N VAL A 790 -13.50 -0.72 -14.39
CA VAL A 790 -14.60 0.27 -14.42
C VAL A 790 -15.35 0.28 -13.08
N GLY A 791 -15.42 1.46 -12.45
CA GLY A 791 -16.03 1.66 -11.14
C GLY A 791 -15.24 1.16 -9.93
N ALA A 792 -14.07 0.54 -10.14
CA ALA A 792 -13.18 0.24 -9.02
C ALA A 792 -12.48 1.52 -8.55
N ARG A 793 -12.25 1.62 -7.25
CA ARG A 793 -11.67 2.80 -6.60
C ARG A 793 -11.16 2.46 -5.19
N PRO A 794 -10.29 3.27 -4.57
CA PRO A 794 -10.01 3.11 -3.16
C PRO A 794 -11.28 3.34 -2.32
N LEU A 795 -11.24 2.93 -1.05
CA LEU A 795 -12.30 3.26 -0.09
C LEU A 795 -12.35 4.78 0.12
N ASN A 796 -13.55 5.37 0.15
CA ASN A 796 -13.70 6.80 0.47
C ASN A 796 -13.60 7.04 1.99
N PHE A 797 -13.61 8.29 2.42
CA PHE A 797 -13.43 8.67 3.83
C PHE A 797 -14.36 7.94 4.80
N GLU A 798 -15.67 7.92 4.53
CA GLU A 798 -16.64 7.24 5.38
C GLU A 798 -16.44 5.73 5.41
N GLU A 799 -16.15 5.12 4.26
CA GLU A 799 -15.89 3.69 4.14
C GLU A 799 -14.62 3.30 4.91
N GLN A 800 -13.53 4.07 4.78
CA GLN A 800 -12.30 3.85 5.54
C GLN A 800 -12.53 3.94 7.04
N ARG A 801 -13.22 4.98 7.52
CA ARG A 801 -13.48 5.18 8.96
C ARG A 801 -14.27 4.05 9.58
N ARG A 802 -15.17 3.38 8.85
CA ARG A 802 -15.91 2.21 9.37
C ARG A 802 -14.99 1.04 9.74
N LEU A 803 -13.75 0.99 9.25
CA LEU A 803 -12.78 -0.04 9.62
C LEU A 803 -12.12 0.21 10.99
N TYR A 804 -12.21 1.42 11.55
CA TYR A 804 -11.50 1.73 12.79
C TYR A 804 -12.22 2.67 13.75
N ILE A 805 -13.32 3.31 13.34
CA ILE A 805 -14.15 4.21 14.14
C ILE A 805 -15.51 3.58 14.39
N GLY A 806 -15.98 3.69 15.63
CA GLY A 806 -17.26 3.16 16.07
C GLY A 806 -18.47 3.91 15.48
N PRO A 807 -19.69 3.44 15.78
CA PRO A 807 -20.93 4.04 15.29
C PRO A 807 -21.17 5.49 15.71
N ASP A 808 -20.48 5.96 16.75
CA ASP A 808 -20.50 7.35 17.21
C ASP A 808 -19.69 8.29 16.29
N LEU A 809 -19.02 7.74 15.27
CA LEU A 809 -18.20 8.41 14.26
C LEU A 809 -16.99 9.17 14.83
N ASN A 810 -16.65 8.97 16.10
CA ASN A 810 -15.59 9.69 16.78
C ASN A 810 -14.60 8.77 17.51
N THR A 811 -15.08 7.69 18.13
CA THR A 811 -14.24 6.87 18.99
C THR A 811 -13.64 5.70 18.22
N PRO A 812 -12.31 5.50 18.24
CA PRO A 812 -11.71 4.29 17.72
C PRO A 812 -12.21 3.03 18.43
N TYR A 813 -12.46 1.95 17.68
CA TYR A 813 -12.63 0.62 18.26
C TYR A 813 -11.41 -0.24 17.97
N PHE A 814 -11.13 -1.15 18.89
CA PHE A 814 -9.99 -2.05 18.82
C PHE A 814 -10.46 -3.50 18.77
N VAL A 815 -9.64 -4.34 18.17
CA VAL A 815 -9.88 -5.78 18.04
C VAL A 815 -8.71 -6.57 18.61
N GLU A 816 -8.99 -7.81 18.97
CA GLU A 816 -8.01 -8.79 19.42
C GLU A 816 -8.19 -10.11 18.65
N ASP A 817 -7.07 -10.70 18.25
CA ASP A 817 -7.04 -12.00 17.58
C ASP A 817 -6.88 -13.13 18.59
N VAL A 818 -7.83 -14.07 18.58
CA VAL A 818 -7.75 -15.26 19.43
C VAL A 818 -7.11 -16.41 18.66
N GLN A 819 -5.98 -16.89 19.19
CA GLN A 819 -5.28 -18.05 18.65
C GLN A 819 -5.85 -19.38 19.17
N ARG A 820 -5.80 -20.41 18.35
CA ARG A 820 -6.17 -21.77 18.77
C ARG A 820 -5.06 -22.36 19.62
N ASP A 821 -5.41 -22.90 20.78
CA ASP A 821 -4.47 -23.73 21.55
C ASP A 821 -4.43 -25.16 20.99
N TRP A 822 -3.42 -25.43 20.16
CA TRP A 822 -3.21 -26.73 19.54
C TRP A 822 -2.73 -27.81 20.53
N THR A 823 -2.35 -27.46 21.77
CA THR A 823 -2.05 -28.45 22.82
C THR A 823 -3.29 -29.17 23.33
N ILE A 824 -4.49 -28.62 23.10
CA ILE A 824 -5.76 -29.27 23.44
C ILE A 824 -6.09 -30.32 22.37
N ALA A 825 -5.93 -31.60 22.69
CA ALA A 825 -6.10 -32.70 21.73
C ALA A 825 -7.53 -32.80 21.17
N ASN A 826 -8.56 -32.60 22.02
CA ASN A 826 -9.96 -32.67 21.59
C ASN A 826 -10.35 -31.39 20.81
N PRO A 827 -10.74 -31.48 19.52
CA PRO A 827 -11.07 -30.31 18.71
C PRO A 827 -12.27 -29.51 19.24
N GLN A 828 -13.28 -30.18 19.80
CA GLN A 828 -14.47 -29.50 20.35
C GLN A 828 -14.14 -28.70 21.61
N ASP A 829 -13.27 -29.22 22.47
CA ASP A 829 -12.79 -28.49 23.65
C ASP A 829 -11.91 -27.31 23.25
N ARG A 830 -11.11 -27.47 22.19
CA ARG A 830 -10.31 -26.39 21.60
C ARG A 830 -11.18 -25.25 21.08
N GLU A 831 -12.18 -25.54 20.25
CA GLU A 831 -13.12 -24.49 19.77
C GLU A 831 -13.96 -23.93 20.93
N SER A 832 -14.30 -24.74 21.94
CA SER A 832 -14.98 -24.26 23.15
C SER A 832 -14.13 -23.27 23.94
N ARG A 833 -12.80 -23.43 23.96
CA ARG A 833 -11.89 -22.46 24.56
C ARG A 833 -11.84 -21.17 23.74
N VAL A 834 -11.61 -21.27 22.43
CA VAL A 834 -11.60 -20.10 21.53
C VAL A 834 -12.88 -19.29 21.69
N HIS A 835 -14.05 -19.93 21.74
CA HIS A 835 -15.32 -19.23 21.94
C HIS A 835 -15.35 -18.45 23.26
N ARG A 836 -14.88 -19.02 24.37
CA ARG A 836 -14.82 -18.32 25.66
C ARG A 836 -13.86 -17.13 25.63
N ASP A 837 -12.71 -17.33 24.99
CA ASP A 837 -11.70 -16.27 24.85
C ASP A 837 -12.26 -15.12 24.00
N LEU A 838 -13.03 -15.42 22.95
CA LEU A 838 -13.78 -14.42 22.19
C LEU A 838 -14.86 -13.73 23.03
N GLU A 839 -15.62 -14.46 23.84
CA GLU A 839 -16.64 -13.87 24.72
C GLU A 839 -16.04 -12.96 25.80
N GLN A 840 -14.82 -13.23 26.24
CA GLN A 840 -14.10 -12.40 27.20
C GLN A 840 -13.81 -11.01 26.64
N PHE A 841 -13.45 -10.91 25.36
CA PHE A 841 -13.12 -9.65 24.71
C PHE A 841 -14.34 -8.99 24.02
N TYR A 842 -15.05 -9.72 23.16
CA TYR A 842 -16.16 -9.22 22.35
C TYR A 842 -17.52 -9.26 23.05
N GLY A 843 -17.57 -9.72 24.30
CA GLY A 843 -18.81 -9.93 25.04
C GLY A 843 -19.55 -11.21 24.63
N PRO A 844 -20.64 -11.56 25.35
CA PRO A 844 -21.34 -12.82 25.19
C PRO A 844 -21.90 -12.96 23.78
N SER A 845 -21.73 -14.15 23.19
CA SER A 845 -22.34 -14.44 21.90
C SER A 845 -23.87 -14.50 22.05
N ARG A 846 -24.62 -14.08 21.04
CA ARG A 846 -26.09 -14.11 21.08
C ARG A 846 -26.68 -15.53 21.07
N HIS A 847 -25.86 -16.57 20.94
CA HIS A 847 -26.27 -17.96 21.04
C HIS A 847 -26.13 -18.57 22.46
N GLY A 848 -25.60 -17.82 23.43
CA GLY A 848 -25.28 -18.34 24.76
C GLY A 848 -24.03 -19.23 24.76
N SER A 849 -23.53 -19.59 25.96
CA SER A 849 -22.27 -20.32 26.07
C SER A 849 -22.38 -21.72 25.42
N LEU A 850 -21.32 -22.19 24.76
CA LEU A 850 -21.26 -23.56 24.20
C LEU A 850 -21.54 -24.67 25.25
N ARG A 851 -21.46 -24.37 26.57
CA ARG A 851 -21.83 -25.33 27.62
C ARG A 851 -23.34 -25.54 27.71
N ASP A 852 -24.15 -24.53 27.39
CA ASP A 852 -25.61 -24.59 27.46
C ASP A 852 -26.24 -25.34 26.27
N LEU A 853 -25.46 -25.53 25.19
CA LEU A 853 -25.87 -26.26 23.99
C LEU A 853 -25.58 -27.78 24.07
N ARG A 854 -24.97 -28.28 25.15
CA ARG A 854 -24.54 -29.69 25.33
C ARG A 854 -25.65 -30.67 25.71
N HIS A 855 -26.93 -30.32 25.57
CA HIS A 855 -28.04 -31.26 25.74
C HIS A 855 -28.63 -31.70 24.39
N VAL A 856 -27.84 -32.45 23.63
CA VAL A 856 -28.38 -33.42 22.67
C VAL A 856 -27.91 -34.80 23.13
N PRO A 857 -28.79 -35.64 23.73
CA PRO A 857 -28.40 -37.01 24.06
C PRO A 857 -28.03 -37.76 22.77
N PRO A 858 -27.10 -38.73 22.84
CA PRO A 858 -26.80 -39.58 21.69
C PRO A 858 -28.10 -40.20 21.20
N ARG A 859 -28.41 -40.06 19.91
CA ARG A 859 -29.51 -40.81 19.30
C ARG A 859 -29.19 -42.31 19.46
N PRO A 860 -30.15 -43.14 19.91
CA PRO A 860 -29.99 -44.58 19.84
C PRO A 860 -29.76 -44.96 18.39
N VAL A 861 -28.76 -45.82 18.17
CA VAL A 861 -28.57 -46.51 16.90
C VAL A 861 -29.75 -47.46 16.76
N GLU A 862 -30.59 -47.26 15.73
CA GLU A 862 -31.47 -48.27 15.16
C GLU A 862 -31.10 -48.47 13.69
#